data_AF-A0A9P8T748-F1
#
_entry.id   AF-A0A9P8T748-F1
#
_cell.length_a   1.000
_cell.length_b   1.000
_cell.length_c   1.000
_cell.angle_alpha   90.00
_cell.angle_beta   90.00
_cell.angle_gamma   90.00
#
_symmetry.space_group_name_H-M   'P 1'
#
loop_
_entity.id
_entity.type
_entity.pdbx_description
1 polymer ?
#
loop_
_entity_poly.entity_id
_entity_poly.type
_entity_poly.pdbx_seq_one_letter_code
_entity_poly.pdbx_strand_id
1 'polypeptide(L)'
;MSSFRSVPESSLKTNYLSSLGELAEWSDRIKDCVYELDDFKKPTEPLAAYKRSKQNKTSDDVKLLVCHDFKGGYQENEDDSLLGYFPHPDGKHYYLQYPQLVDKFVYFSHHRISIPPASWINFCHKNGIKCFGTIIFEGNAYTDFEELDKLVTKKDGKFQFVDTLLKLVDYFQFDGFLLNIETRFSNIKIASLLEAFVEQLRAELHVHRASNELIWYDSYIYPENKVVYKNGVNDLNYNFFASTDAFFTNYWWNMKHLQDNIKNIGLLGCSKSVYVGYDVWGRGTLIGKGGYDTAIACQMIKKFRSNVAIFAPAWTYEYLGRSKFIENDTRYWIGLHDNESSIATSFQPHNSPLLKINDSNFMFYTNFNSGEGVAFYESGERVFDNPWVNGSLQLELPFNIHKSNKNGLKWGLDKSDSYHGGSCLKVKYTEITDSNGYQVFNNTTVNTLPLFSFRQDCDSLTTYVKVTYKLNHKMASSFKLKVSYYIERRYRNVQKVRSGCLIIPLMSTTGKWFTIEEPLHVKLQTSHEFVVLDSAVLCYEETDNQLARSYVIEDSSPSSVIDNEEYEKLINSEIYFDDEDEDWILVPSDIALESIENGGKEQGPLQAMVNKISKRKSVVQDSAPPVLKLGELAVINANEYPSSSFFKLPIVKTVAVQSLSNQLLLTWDTIQRCVWYHLIFVDDKFVGVSLHTRFLLDYDFKKKTANKNGSYGLKVRVDSINRLGVATKGVDLYL
;
A
#
# COMPACT_ATOMS: atom_id res chain seq x y z
N MET A 1 25.29 22.57 34.64
CA MET A 1 23.91 22.22 35.03
C MET A 1 23.06 22.27 33.77
N SER A 2 22.94 21.14 33.08
CA SER A 2 21.97 21.00 31.99
C SER A 2 20.58 20.94 32.61
N SER A 3 19.63 21.71 32.07
CA SER A 3 18.23 21.54 32.37
C SER A 3 17.82 20.13 31.90
N PHE A 4 17.45 19.25 32.83
CA PHE A 4 16.71 18.05 32.48
C PHE A 4 15.41 18.52 31.83
N ARG A 5 15.27 18.32 30.51
CA ARG A 5 14.00 18.51 29.83
C ARG A 5 12.98 17.56 30.48
N SER A 6 11.73 18.03 30.58
CA SER A 6 10.62 17.23 31.07
C SER A 6 10.51 15.90 30.32
N VAL A 7 10.04 14.89 31.03
CA VAL A 7 9.66 13.57 30.48
C VAL A 7 8.75 13.80 29.26
N PRO A 8 9.09 13.29 28.06
CA PRO A 8 8.20 13.34 26.90
C PRO A 8 6.81 12.77 27.22
N GLU A 9 5.76 13.58 27.04
CA GLU A 9 4.37 13.15 27.24
C GLU A 9 3.67 12.91 25.89
N SER A 10 2.61 12.09 25.91
CA SER A 10 1.66 11.93 24.81
C SER A 10 0.28 12.49 25.22
N SER A 11 -0.42 13.13 24.28
CA SER A 11 -1.80 13.57 24.56
C SER A 11 -2.75 12.38 24.74
N LEU A 12 -2.47 11.23 24.13
CA LEU A 12 -3.28 10.01 24.25
C LEU A 12 -2.44 8.82 24.71
N LYS A 13 -2.89 8.08 25.72
CA LYS A 13 -2.22 6.85 26.16
C LYS A 13 -2.34 5.72 25.12
N THR A 14 -3.49 5.63 24.46
CA THR A 14 -3.82 4.65 23.41
C THR A 14 -4.15 5.38 22.10
N ASN A 15 -4.67 4.68 21.09
CA ASN A 15 -5.21 5.29 19.86
C ASN A 15 -6.75 5.34 19.86
N TYR A 16 -7.37 5.39 21.04
CA TYR A 16 -8.81 5.46 21.20
C TYR A 16 -9.21 6.25 22.46
N LEU A 17 -10.49 6.60 22.53
CA LEU A 17 -11.15 7.23 23.68
C LEU A 17 -12.39 6.41 24.03
N SER A 18 -12.64 6.22 25.32
CA SER A 18 -13.76 5.42 25.84
C SER A 18 -15.04 6.25 26.03
N SER A 19 -14.92 7.58 26.10
CA SER A 19 -16.04 8.51 26.29
C SER A 19 -15.78 9.87 25.64
N LEU A 20 -16.85 10.64 25.46
CA LEU A 20 -16.81 12.07 25.12
C LEU A 20 -16.23 12.91 26.27
N GLY A 21 -16.21 12.40 27.50
CA GLY A 21 -15.49 13.01 28.62
C GLY A 21 -13.98 13.02 28.38
N GLU A 22 -13.41 11.85 28.04
CA GLU A 22 -11.99 11.73 27.66
C GLU A 22 -11.65 12.58 26.43
N LEU A 23 -12.58 12.71 25.46
CA LEU A 23 -12.44 13.60 24.31
C LEU A 23 -12.32 15.09 24.73
N ALA A 24 -13.16 15.54 25.69
CA ALA A 24 -13.09 16.91 26.21
C ALA A 24 -11.79 17.15 26.97
N GLU A 25 -11.40 16.23 27.86
CA GLU A 25 -10.13 16.28 28.59
C GLU A 25 -8.92 16.33 27.66
N TRP A 26 -8.93 15.55 26.58
CA TRP A 26 -7.91 15.62 25.53
C TRP A 26 -7.89 17.01 24.85
N SER A 27 -9.06 17.51 24.44
CA SER A 27 -9.22 18.83 23.76
C SER A 27 -8.71 20.00 24.57
N ASP A 28 -8.86 19.94 25.90
CA ASP A 28 -8.34 20.93 26.83
C ASP A 28 -6.82 20.76 27.02
N ARG A 29 -6.36 19.51 27.22
CA ARG A 29 -4.93 19.18 27.37
C ARG A 29 -4.05 19.57 26.19
N ILE A 30 -4.57 19.60 24.95
CA ILE A 30 -3.79 19.97 23.75
C ILE A 30 -3.77 21.47 23.43
N LYS A 31 -4.52 22.33 24.14
CA LYS A 31 -4.52 23.78 23.87
C LYS A 31 -3.22 24.45 24.26
N ASP A 32 -2.64 24.03 25.39
CA ASP A 32 -1.58 24.77 26.08
C ASP A 32 -0.24 24.00 26.12
N CYS A 33 -0.20 22.77 25.59
CA CYS A 33 0.94 21.85 25.72
C CYS A 33 1.40 21.26 24.37
N VAL A 34 2.72 21.07 24.23
CA VAL A 34 3.33 20.33 23.12
C VAL A 34 3.71 18.93 23.62
N TYR A 35 3.18 17.89 22.98
CA TYR A 35 3.39 16.49 23.34
C TYR A 35 4.37 15.82 22.37
N GLU A 36 5.62 15.67 22.79
CA GLU A 36 6.71 15.16 21.93
C GLU A 36 6.46 13.74 21.38
N LEU A 37 5.72 12.90 22.11
CA LEU A 37 5.39 11.53 21.70
C LEU A 37 4.29 11.46 20.62
N ASP A 38 3.48 12.50 20.49
CA ASP A 38 2.39 12.51 19.51
C ASP A 38 2.88 12.72 18.08
N ASP A 39 4.08 13.27 17.91
CA ASP A 39 4.68 13.42 16.59
C ASP A 39 5.05 12.07 15.95
N PHE A 40 5.04 10.96 16.72
CA PHE A 40 5.08 9.59 16.19
C PHE A 40 3.69 9.02 15.85
N LYS A 41 2.62 9.56 16.46
CA LYS A 41 1.22 9.19 16.14
C LYS A 41 0.69 9.92 14.91
N LYS A 42 1.44 10.90 14.39
CA LYS A 42 1.14 11.62 13.16
C LYS A 42 1.73 10.88 11.95
N PRO A 43 0.97 10.68 10.85
CA PRO A 43 1.52 10.15 9.62
C PRO A 43 2.58 11.08 9.03
N THR A 44 3.60 10.49 8.40
CA THR A 44 4.62 11.19 7.60
C THR A 44 4.20 11.33 6.14
N GLU A 45 3.26 10.49 5.69
CA GLU A 45 2.80 10.40 4.30
C GLU A 45 1.43 11.08 4.18
N PRO A 46 1.31 12.32 3.66
CA PRO A 46 0.02 12.97 3.48
C PRO A 46 -0.66 12.48 2.20
N LEU A 47 -1.97 12.21 2.25
CA LEU A 47 -2.76 11.73 1.11
C LEU A 47 -2.55 12.57 -0.17
N ALA A 48 -2.47 13.90 -0.02
CA ALA A 48 -2.28 14.84 -1.13
C ALA A 48 -0.91 14.73 -1.85
N ALA A 49 0.07 14.02 -1.26
CA ALA A 49 1.34 13.73 -1.92
C ALA A 49 1.24 12.55 -2.90
N TYR A 50 0.15 11.76 -2.89
CA TYR A 50 0.03 10.58 -3.74
C TYR A 50 -1.07 10.72 -4.79
N LYS A 51 -0.74 10.42 -6.05
CA LYS A 51 -1.69 10.33 -7.16
C LYS A 51 -1.90 8.87 -7.54
N ARG A 52 -3.16 8.48 -7.76
CA ARG A 52 -3.55 7.21 -8.40
C ARG A 52 -4.77 7.42 -9.30
N SER A 53 -4.91 6.61 -10.33
CA SER A 53 -6.02 6.65 -11.29
C SER A 53 -6.60 5.24 -11.51
N LYS A 54 -7.84 5.12 -11.99
CA LYS A 54 -8.36 3.84 -12.53
C LYS A 54 -8.05 3.80 -14.01
N GLN A 55 -7.64 2.64 -14.54
CA GLN A 55 -7.24 2.50 -15.94
C GLN A 55 -8.31 3.00 -16.92
N ASN A 56 -9.50 2.41 -16.87
CA ASN A 56 -10.62 2.74 -17.76
C ASN A 56 -11.86 3.04 -16.89
N LYS A 57 -12.08 4.30 -16.49
CA LYS A 57 -13.30 4.67 -15.74
C LYS A 57 -14.53 4.51 -16.63
N THR A 58 -15.31 3.46 -16.40
CA THR A 58 -16.62 3.29 -17.04
C THR A 58 -17.73 3.94 -16.21
N SER A 59 -18.93 4.08 -16.78
CA SER A 59 -20.17 4.37 -16.04
C SER A 59 -20.55 3.28 -15.02
N ASP A 60 -19.87 2.14 -15.08
CA ASP A 60 -20.16 0.89 -14.38
C ASP A 60 -19.15 0.63 -13.25
N ASP A 61 -18.17 1.54 -13.10
CA ASP A 61 -17.19 1.54 -12.02
C ASP A 61 -17.85 1.88 -10.68
N VAL A 62 -17.90 0.88 -9.81
CA VAL A 62 -18.24 1.02 -8.40
C VAL A 62 -16.99 1.15 -7.55
N LYS A 63 -17.13 1.74 -6.36
CA LYS A 63 -16.06 1.91 -5.38
C LYS A 63 -16.13 0.83 -4.29
N LEU A 64 -14.99 0.58 -3.67
CA LEU A 64 -14.87 -0.33 -2.53
C LEU A 64 -14.42 0.39 -1.26
N LEU A 65 -15.23 0.28 -0.21
CA LEU A 65 -14.84 0.62 1.16
C LEU A 65 -14.49 -0.68 1.91
N VAL A 66 -13.39 -0.64 2.67
CA VAL A 66 -13.03 -1.66 3.66
C VAL A 66 -13.30 -1.10 5.04
N CYS A 67 -14.08 -1.81 5.84
CA CYS A 67 -14.28 -1.54 7.25
C CYS A 67 -13.54 -2.61 8.05
N HIS A 68 -12.37 -2.25 8.56
CA HIS A 68 -11.44 -3.17 9.20
C HIS A 68 -11.78 -3.31 10.70
N ASP A 69 -12.83 -4.10 10.96
CA ASP A 69 -13.00 -4.79 12.24
C ASP A 69 -12.05 -6.00 12.27
N PHE A 70 -11.31 -6.15 13.35
CA PHE A 70 -10.32 -7.19 13.58
C PHE A 70 -10.27 -7.49 15.07
N LYS A 71 -10.64 -8.72 15.47
CA LYS A 71 -10.71 -9.18 16.88
C LYS A 71 -11.51 -8.28 17.85
N GLY A 72 -12.40 -7.42 17.33
CA GLY A 72 -13.13 -6.41 18.10
C GLY A 72 -12.26 -5.23 18.60
N GLY A 73 -10.99 -5.19 18.21
CA GLY A 73 -9.97 -4.25 18.70
C GLY A 73 -8.56 -4.74 18.34
N TYR A 74 -7.67 -3.80 18.08
CA TYR A 74 -6.42 -4.02 17.33
C TYR A 74 -5.35 -4.86 18.02
N GLN A 75 -4.28 -5.15 17.28
CA GLN A 75 -3.16 -5.95 17.79
C GLN A 75 -2.35 -5.16 18.82
N GLU A 76 -2.50 -5.55 20.08
CA GLU A 76 -1.59 -5.21 21.18
C GLU A 76 -0.13 -5.35 20.70
N ASN A 77 0.69 -4.33 20.96
CA ASN A 77 2.09 -4.15 20.51
C ASN A 77 2.31 -3.78 19.03
N GLU A 78 1.49 -4.20 18.06
CA GLU A 78 1.74 -3.82 16.65
C GLU A 78 1.19 -2.43 16.31
N ASP A 79 -0.08 -2.16 16.65
CA ASP A 79 -0.73 -0.86 16.38
C ASP A 79 -0.41 0.19 17.46
N ASP A 80 0.01 -0.27 18.65
CA ASP A 80 0.49 0.59 19.75
C ASP A 80 1.99 0.92 19.64
N SER A 81 2.80 0.09 18.98
CA SER A 81 4.23 0.43 18.78
C SER A 81 4.38 1.48 17.68
N LEU A 82 4.51 2.72 18.14
CA LEU A 82 4.73 3.96 17.40
C LEU A 82 5.77 3.88 16.26
N LEU A 83 6.67 2.90 16.32
CA LEU A 83 7.83 2.78 15.43
C LEU A 83 7.88 1.41 14.72
N GLY A 84 6.92 0.52 14.98
CA GLY A 84 6.92 -0.89 14.57
C GLY A 84 7.45 -1.83 15.66
N TYR A 85 7.24 -3.13 15.49
CA TYR A 85 7.57 -4.16 16.47
C TYR A 85 8.81 -4.95 16.03
N PHE A 86 9.92 -4.75 16.74
CA PHE A 86 11.21 -5.41 16.52
C PHE A 86 11.88 -5.75 17.87
N PRO A 87 12.38 -6.99 18.07
CA PRO A 87 12.09 -8.18 17.28
C PRO A 87 10.62 -8.59 17.43
N HIS A 88 9.95 -8.88 16.31
CA HIS A 88 8.65 -9.56 16.33
C HIS A 88 8.85 -11.04 16.69
N PRO A 89 7.96 -11.68 17.48
CA PRO A 89 8.13 -13.07 17.90
C PRO A 89 8.28 -14.07 16.75
N ASP A 90 7.55 -13.89 15.65
CA ASP A 90 7.55 -14.79 14.48
C ASP A 90 7.51 -14.10 13.11
N GLY A 91 7.53 -12.75 13.08
CA GLY A 91 7.39 -11.93 11.87
C GLY A 91 6.06 -12.04 11.12
N LYS A 92 4.96 -12.49 11.76
CA LYS A 92 3.64 -12.61 11.10
C LYS A 92 2.62 -11.64 11.68
N HIS A 93 2.13 -10.76 10.81
CA HIS A 93 1.08 -9.79 11.11
C HIS A 93 -0.04 -9.86 10.08
N TYR A 94 -1.17 -9.20 10.38
CA TYR A 94 -2.19 -8.90 9.37
C TYR A 94 -1.83 -7.58 8.67
N TYR A 95 -1.99 -7.55 7.34
CA TYR A 95 -1.90 -6.35 6.53
C TYR A 95 -2.86 -6.44 5.35
N LEU A 96 -3.31 -5.31 4.82
CA LEU A 96 -4.13 -5.31 3.61
C LEU A 96 -3.25 -5.65 2.39
N GLN A 97 -3.40 -6.85 1.84
CA GLN A 97 -2.53 -7.32 0.74
C GLN A 97 -2.83 -6.64 -0.60
N TYR A 98 -4.07 -6.21 -0.83
CA TYR A 98 -4.55 -5.72 -2.14
C TYR A 98 -5.15 -4.29 -2.09
N PRO A 99 -4.38 -3.27 -1.67
CA PRO A 99 -4.84 -1.88 -1.62
C PRO A 99 -5.27 -1.32 -2.99
N GLN A 100 -4.81 -1.92 -4.09
CA GLN A 100 -5.17 -1.49 -5.45
C GLN A 100 -6.67 -1.61 -5.74
N LEU A 101 -7.42 -2.45 -5.00
CA LEU A 101 -8.87 -2.60 -5.16
C LEU A 101 -9.70 -1.65 -4.28
N VAL A 102 -9.10 -1.00 -3.29
CA VAL A 102 -9.81 -0.33 -2.18
C VAL A 102 -9.78 1.18 -2.35
N ASP A 103 -10.94 1.83 -2.41
CA ASP A 103 -11.08 3.29 -2.53
C ASP A 103 -11.10 4.00 -1.16
N LYS A 104 -11.59 3.34 -0.10
CA LYS A 104 -11.71 3.88 1.26
C LYS A 104 -11.39 2.83 2.32
N PHE A 105 -10.76 3.22 3.43
CA PHE A 105 -10.45 2.35 4.56
C PHE A 105 -10.95 2.96 5.87
N VAL A 106 -11.83 2.26 6.59
CA VAL A 106 -12.29 2.63 7.94
C VAL A 106 -11.57 1.76 8.95
N TYR A 107 -10.87 2.40 9.87
CA TYR A 107 -10.29 1.79 11.06
C TYR A 107 -11.40 1.65 12.11
N PHE A 108 -11.95 0.43 12.24
CA PHE A 108 -13.11 0.15 13.08
C PHE A 108 -12.77 -0.60 14.37
N SER A 109 -13.25 -0.11 15.52
CA SER A 109 -13.24 -0.87 16.78
C SER A 109 -14.41 -0.48 17.69
N HIS A 110 -14.64 -1.29 18.72
CA HIS A 110 -15.68 -1.07 19.73
C HIS A 110 -15.25 -0.08 20.84
N HIS A 111 -14.57 1.01 20.45
CA HIS A 111 -14.21 2.12 21.33
C HIS A 111 -14.92 3.39 20.86
N ARG A 112 -15.48 4.18 21.79
CA ARG A 112 -16.34 5.35 21.53
C ARG A 112 -15.81 6.23 20.41
N ILE A 113 -14.49 6.48 20.40
CA ILE A 113 -13.78 7.09 19.30
C ILE A 113 -12.49 6.31 19.04
N SER A 114 -12.31 5.86 17.81
CA SER A 114 -11.11 5.15 17.32
C SER A 114 -10.34 6.03 16.35
N ILE A 115 -9.04 6.21 16.61
CA ILE A 115 -8.13 7.01 15.79
C ILE A 115 -7.20 6.05 15.05
N PRO A 116 -7.06 6.12 13.72
CA PRO A 116 -6.14 5.26 13.00
C PRO A 116 -4.68 5.54 13.40
N PRO A 117 -3.84 4.51 13.69
CA PRO A 117 -2.42 4.67 13.90
C PRO A 117 -1.71 5.21 12.68
N ALA A 118 -0.61 5.92 12.90
CA ALA A 118 0.25 6.44 11.83
C ALA A 118 0.66 5.36 10.81
N SER A 119 0.82 4.10 11.22
CA SER A 119 1.13 2.97 10.32
C SER A 119 0.04 2.73 9.27
N TRP A 120 -1.22 2.64 9.70
CA TRP A 120 -2.38 2.47 8.83
C TRP A 120 -2.63 3.70 7.97
N ILE A 121 -2.49 4.91 8.53
CA ILE A 121 -2.65 6.15 7.76
C ILE A 121 -1.56 6.26 6.69
N ASN A 122 -0.29 6.06 7.05
CA ASN A 122 0.84 6.08 6.11
C ASN A 122 0.66 5.06 4.98
N PHE A 123 0.24 3.84 5.31
CA PHE A 123 -0.05 2.81 4.33
C PHE A 123 -1.21 3.20 3.39
N CYS A 124 -2.34 3.69 3.93
CA CYS A 124 -3.48 4.12 3.14
C CYS A 124 -3.11 5.29 2.22
N HIS A 125 -2.47 6.33 2.76
CA HIS A 125 -2.08 7.54 2.02
C HIS A 125 -1.06 7.24 0.92
N LYS A 126 -0.03 6.42 1.18
CA LYS A 126 0.90 5.94 0.14
C LYS A 126 0.19 5.25 -1.02
N ASN A 127 -0.91 4.56 -0.73
CA ASN A 127 -1.75 3.91 -1.72
C ASN A 127 -2.86 4.82 -2.27
N GLY A 128 -2.92 6.11 -1.91
CA GLY A 128 -3.97 7.06 -2.30
C GLY A 128 -5.38 6.70 -1.80
N ILE A 129 -5.47 6.01 -0.66
CA ILE A 129 -6.70 5.57 0.02
C ILE A 129 -6.98 6.54 1.18
N LYS A 130 -8.24 6.96 1.32
CA LYS A 130 -8.67 7.73 2.51
C LYS A 130 -8.78 6.83 3.74
N CYS A 131 -8.20 7.27 4.85
CA CYS A 131 -8.20 6.56 6.13
C CYS A 131 -9.15 7.24 7.13
N PHE A 132 -10.18 6.53 7.58
CA PHE A 132 -11.22 7.06 8.47
C PHE A 132 -11.09 6.47 9.88
N GLY A 133 -11.26 7.30 10.90
CA GLY A 133 -11.54 6.85 12.25
C GLY A 133 -12.99 6.39 12.41
N THR A 134 -13.35 5.93 13.61
CA THR A 134 -14.72 5.52 13.95
C THR A 134 -15.21 6.28 15.17
N ILE A 135 -16.48 6.70 15.14
CA ILE A 135 -17.24 7.21 16.27
C ILE A 135 -18.42 6.25 16.44
N ILE A 136 -18.47 5.49 17.53
CA ILE A 136 -19.52 4.49 17.76
C ILE A 136 -20.26 4.73 19.08
N PHE A 137 -21.59 4.68 19.03
CA PHE A 137 -22.45 4.70 20.20
C PHE A 137 -23.26 3.41 20.27
N GLU A 138 -22.72 2.42 20.98
CA GLU A 138 -23.37 1.13 21.23
C GLU A 138 -23.74 0.98 22.71
N GLY A 139 -24.68 0.06 22.99
CA GLY A 139 -25.17 -0.24 24.34
C GLY A 139 -26.66 0.05 24.53
N ASN A 140 -27.22 -0.44 25.64
CA ASN A 140 -28.65 -0.36 25.97
C ASN A 140 -28.92 0.04 27.44
N ALA A 141 -27.88 0.41 28.20
CA ALA A 141 -28.02 0.97 29.53
C ALA A 141 -28.38 2.47 29.43
N TYR A 142 -29.00 3.01 30.48
CA TYR A 142 -29.37 4.43 30.51
C TYR A 142 -28.14 5.36 30.39
N THR A 143 -26.99 4.92 30.93
CA THR A 143 -25.69 5.59 30.79
C THR A 143 -25.22 5.72 29.34
N ASP A 144 -25.58 4.77 28.47
CA ASP A 144 -25.20 4.81 27.05
C ASP A 144 -26.03 5.86 26.31
N PHE A 145 -27.28 6.06 26.73
CA PHE A 145 -28.18 7.07 26.20
C PHE A 145 -27.78 8.48 26.66
N GLU A 146 -27.41 8.64 27.93
CA GLU A 146 -26.84 9.89 28.46
C GLU A 146 -25.49 10.24 27.79
N GLU A 147 -24.69 9.24 27.42
CA GLU A 147 -23.46 9.47 26.65
C GLU A 147 -23.76 9.95 25.23
N LEU A 148 -24.78 9.42 24.56
CA LEU A 148 -25.22 9.91 23.25
C LEU A 148 -25.83 11.32 23.32
N ASP A 149 -26.58 11.66 24.38
CA ASP A 149 -27.12 13.01 24.59
C ASP A 149 -26.01 14.09 24.64
N LYS A 150 -24.83 13.75 25.17
CA LYS A 150 -23.68 14.67 25.24
C LYS A 150 -23.16 15.06 23.85
N LEU A 151 -23.25 14.18 22.85
CA LEU A 151 -22.76 14.40 21.48
C LEU A 151 -23.39 15.65 20.86
N VAL A 152 -24.72 15.76 20.99
CA VAL A 152 -25.54 16.83 20.41
C VAL A 152 -25.77 18.00 21.37
N THR A 153 -25.07 18.03 22.51
CA THR A 153 -25.18 19.13 23.47
C THR A 153 -24.56 20.40 22.88
N LYS A 154 -25.27 21.53 23.03
CA LYS A 154 -24.83 22.84 22.54
C LYS A 154 -24.29 23.71 23.66
N LYS A 155 -23.19 24.40 23.37
CA LYS A 155 -22.60 25.47 24.18
C LYS A 155 -22.47 26.71 23.31
N ASP A 156 -22.94 27.87 23.81
CA ASP A 156 -22.92 29.15 23.09
C ASP A 156 -23.54 29.07 21.67
N GLY A 157 -24.58 28.23 21.52
CA GLY A 157 -25.30 27.99 20.26
C GLY A 157 -24.69 26.94 19.32
N LYS A 158 -23.44 26.52 19.55
CA LYS A 158 -22.71 25.53 18.73
C LYS A 158 -22.69 24.14 19.38
N PHE A 159 -22.62 23.07 18.59
CA PHE A 159 -22.40 21.73 19.12
C PHE A 159 -20.98 21.58 19.68
N GLN A 160 -20.86 21.24 20.97
CA GLN A 160 -19.60 21.35 21.71
C GLN A 160 -18.49 20.41 21.21
N PHE A 161 -18.86 19.26 20.63
CA PHE A 161 -17.91 18.24 20.18
C PHE A 161 -17.48 18.36 18.73
N VAL A 162 -18.15 19.15 17.88
CA VAL A 162 -17.76 19.32 16.46
C VAL A 162 -16.33 19.84 16.36
N ASP A 163 -16.03 20.99 16.99
CA ASP A 163 -14.69 21.58 17.03
C ASP A 163 -13.61 20.59 17.54
N THR A 164 -13.97 19.71 18.47
CA THR A 164 -13.03 18.76 19.07
C THR A 164 -12.79 17.52 18.21
N LEU A 165 -13.82 17.03 17.50
CA LEU A 165 -13.67 15.96 16.52
C LEU A 165 -12.82 16.43 15.31
N LEU A 166 -12.97 17.69 14.90
CA LEU A 166 -12.11 18.31 13.89
C LEU A 166 -10.66 18.39 14.36
N LYS A 167 -10.41 18.75 15.63
CA LYS A 167 -9.06 18.72 16.20
C LYS A 167 -8.43 17.33 16.16
N LEU A 168 -9.18 16.23 16.36
CA LEU A 168 -8.61 14.88 16.20
C LEU A 168 -8.16 14.64 14.76
N VAL A 169 -9.02 14.96 13.79
CA VAL A 169 -8.75 14.85 12.34
C VAL A 169 -7.53 15.69 11.95
N ASP A 170 -7.42 16.90 12.48
CA ASP A 170 -6.26 17.76 12.27
C ASP A 170 -4.99 17.24 12.95
N TYR A 171 -5.07 16.91 14.24
CA TYR A 171 -3.91 16.59 15.03
C TYR A 171 -3.27 15.25 14.65
N PHE A 172 -4.08 14.25 14.26
CA PHE A 172 -3.62 12.93 13.81
C PHE A 172 -3.67 12.74 12.29
N GLN A 173 -4.10 13.75 11.52
CA GLN A 173 -4.01 13.82 10.05
C GLN A 173 -4.67 12.65 9.28
N PHE A 174 -5.78 12.09 9.78
CA PHE A 174 -6.66 11.17 9.04
C PHE A 174 -7.79 11.93 8.30
N ASP A 175 -8.67 11.25 7.56
CA ASP A 175 -9.59 11.85 6.57
C ASP A 175 -11.06 12.04 7.03
N GLY A 176 -11.35 11.86 8.32
CA GLY A 176 -12.71 11.97 8.88
C GLY A 176 -13.19 10.68 9.55
N PHE A 177 -14.51 10.47 9.61
CA PHE A 177 -15.11 9.43 10.47
C PHE A 177 -16.20 8.60 9.80
N LEU A 178 -16.28 7.33 10.19
CA LEU A 178 -17.53 6.58 10.26
C LEU A 178 -18.26 6.95 11.55
N LEU A 179 -19.53 7.35 11.45
CA LEU A 179 -20.44 7.57 12.57
C LEU A 179 -21.45 6.42 12.62
N ASN A 180 -21.40 5.60 13.67
CA ASN A 180 -22.34 4.51 13.90
C ASN A 180 -23.10 4.69 15.23
N ILE A 181 -24.42 4.81 15.16
CA ILE A 181 -25.29 5.02 16.33
C ILE A 181 -26.13 3.75 16.58
N GLU A 182 -25.52 2.76 17.25
CA GLU A 182 -26.14 1.50 17.70
C GLU A 182 -26.82 1.62 19.07
N THR A 183 -27.35 2.80 19.41
CA THR A 183 -28.09 3.06 20.64
C THR A 183 -29.17 4.14 20.42
N ARG A 184 -29.76 4.67 21.49
CA ARG A 184 -30.81 5.72 21.42
C ARG A 184 -30.54 6.87 22.38
N PHE A 185 -31.14 8.03 22.14
CA PHE A 185 -31.10 9.16 23.08
C PHE A 185 -32.01 8.90 24.28
N SER A 186 -31.77 9.59 25.40
CA SER A 186 -32.64 9.48 26.58
C SER A 186 -34.08 9.87 26.27
N ASN A 187 -34.27 10.83 25.37
CA ASN A 187 -35.58 11.31 24.92
C ASN A 187 -35.54 11.97 23.52
N ILE A 188 -36.73 12.06 22.92
CA ILE A 188 -36.92 12.53 21.54
C ILE A 188 -36.54 14.01 21.28
N LYS A 189 -36.55 14.88 22.31
CA LYS A 189 -36.21 16.31 22.16
C LYS A 189 -34.70 16.54 22.01
N ILE A 190 -33.88 15.62 22.52
CA ILE A 190 -32.43 15.65 22.32
C ILE A 190 -32.11 15.00 20.97
N ALA A 191 -32.74 13.87 20.66
CA ALA A 191 -32.64 13.19 19.36
C ALA A 191 -32.90 14.11 18.14
N SER A 192 -33.83 15.07 18.24
CA SER A 192 -34.11 16.03 17.16
C SER A 192 -32.95 16.97 16.81
N LEU A 193 -31.88 16.99 17.61
CA LEU A 193 -30.66 17.76 17.35
C LEU A 193 -29.63 16.99 16.51
N LEU A 194 -29.79 15.66 16.37
CA LEU A 194 -28.77 14.82 15.71
C LEU A 194 -28.58 15.15 14.23
N GLU A 195 -29.65 15.39 13.48
CA GLU A 195 -29.57 15.73 12.05
C GLU A 195 -28.72 16.99 11.83
N ALA A 196 -29.01 18.06 12.58
CA ALA A 196 -28.22 19.30 12.56
C ALA A 196 -26.78 19.11 13.06
N PHE A 197 -26.52 18.16 13.97
CA PHE A 197 -25.16 17.80 14.39
C PHE A 197 -24.38 17.14 13.26
N VAL A 198 -25.00 16.18 12.55
CA VAL A 198 -24.39 15.47 11.41
C VAL A 198 -24.09 16.46 10.27
N GLU A 199 -25.05 17.32 9.94
CA GLU A 199 -24.87 18.37 8.93
C GLU A 199 -23.73 19.32 9.30
N GLN A 200 -23.69 19.84 10.53
CA GLN A 200 -22.62 20.74 10.97
C GLN A 200 -21.25 20.03 10.99
N LEU A 201 -21.17 18.79 11.50
CA LEU A 201 -19.91 18.04 11.54
C LEU A 201 -19.34 17.82 10.14
N ARG A 202 -20.19 17.44 9.17
CA ARG A 202 -19.78 17.31 7.77
C ARG A 202 -19.32 18.63 7.17
N ALA A 203 -20.11 19.70 7.35
CA ALA A 203 -19.80 21.01 6.79
C ALA A 203 -18.42 21.51 7.28
N GLU A 204 -18.18 21.43 8.59
CA GLU A 204 -16.91 21.85 9.19
C GLU A 204 -15.74 20.91 8.81
N LEU A 205 -15.98 19.61 8.60
CA LEU A 205 -14.97 18.68 8.08
C LEU A 205 -14.45 19.12 6.70
N HIS A 206 -15.36 19.51 5.78
CA HIS A 206 -14.99 20.02 4.46
C HIS A 206 -14.35 21.42 4.50
N VAL A 207 -14.81 22.30 5.40
CA VAL A 207 -14.19 23.62 5.61
C VAL A 207 -12.76 23.46 6.10
N HIS A 208 -12.51 22.50 7.00
CA HIS A 208 -11.16 22.16 7.47
C HIS A 208 -10.28 21.59 6.35
N ARG A 209 -10.75 20.55 5.65
CA ARG A 209 -10.15 20.08 4.39
C ARG A 209 -11.22 19.54 3.46
N ALA A 210 -11.27 20.02 2.22
CA ALA A 210 -12.23 19.56 1.22
C ALA A 210 -12.15 18.05 0.89
N SER A 211 -11.04 17.38 1.24
CA SER A 211 -10.87 15.93 1.10
C SER A 211 -11.48 15.11 2.25
N ASN A 212 -11.76 15.72 3.40
CA ASN A 212 -12.36 14.99 4.52
C ASN A 212 -13.81 14.61 4.17
N GLU A 213 -14.30 13.52 4.77
CA GLU A 213 -15.67 13.04 4.55
C GLU A 213 -16.29 12.50 5.85
N LEU A 214 -17.62 12.57 5.95
CA LEU A 214 -18.41 11.91 6.98
C LEU A 214 -19.17 10.71 6.37
N ILE A 215 -19.09 9.55 7.02
CA ILE A 215 -19.79 8.33 6.64
C ILE A 215 -20.83 8.01 7.71
N TRP A 216 -22.09 7.79 7.33
CA TRP A 216 -23.15 7.34 8.24
C TRP A 216 -23.39 5.84 8.11
N TYR A 217 -23.54 5.12 9.23
CA TYR A 217 -24.02 3.74 9.22
C TYR A 217 -25.53 3.66 9.46
N ASP A 218 -26.23 2.85 8.66
CA ASP A 218 -27.69 2.64 8.65
C ASP A 218 -28.19 1.88 9.90
N SER A 219 -28.14 2.54 11.07
CA SER A 219 -28.58 2.01 12.36
C SER A 219 -29.72 2.84 12.98
N TYR A 220 -29.45 4.07 13.41
CA TYR A 220 -30.40 4.90 14.18
C TYR A 220 -31.47 5.61 13.31
N ILE A 221 -32.71 5.66 13.80
CA ILE A 221 -33.85 6.33 13.14
C ILE A 221 -34.48 7.41 14.03
N TYR A 222 -34.62 8.62 13.46
CA TYR A 222 -35.42 9.72 13.99
C TYR A 222 -36.72 9.85 13.15
N PRO A 223 -37.91 10.14 13.75
CA PRO A 223 -38.19 10.39 15.15
C PRO A 223 -38.49 9.13 15.98
N GLU A 224 -38.20 7.93 15.47
CA GLU A 224 -38.49 6.69 16.19
C GLU A 224 -37.66 6.50 17.49
N ASN A 225 -36.49 7.15 17.60
CA ASN A 225 -35.53 7.09 18.72
C ASN A 225 -35.14 5.65 19.12
N LYS A 226 -34.73 4.88 18.11
CA LYS A 226 -34.23 3.50 18.25
C LYS A 226 -33.38 3.12 17.04
N VAL A 227 -32.58 2.07 17.22
CA VAL A 227 -31.87 1.37 16.15
C VAL A 227 -32.87 0.54 15.35
N VAL A 228 -33.00 0.81 14.05
CA VAL A 228 -33.77 0.01 13.09
C VAL A 228 -33.08 0.07 11.72
N TYR A 229 -32.21 -0.89 11.47
CA TYR A 229 -31.56 -1.09 10.19
C TYR A 229 -32.59 -1.16 9.04
N LYS A 230 -32.41 -0.33 8.01
CA LYS A 230 -33.30 -0.33 6.83
C LYS A 230 -32.70 -1.11 5.65
N ASN A 231 -31.42 -1.46 5.73
CA ASN A 231 -30.64 -2.19 4.73
C ASN A 231 -30.59 -1.47 3.36
N GLY A 232 -30.72 -0.14 3.38
CA GLY A 232 -30.93 0.70 2.19
C GLY A 232 -31.48 2.08 2.56
N VAL A 233 -31.52 2.99 1.58
CA VAL A 233 -31.99 4.37 1.77
C VAL A 233 -33.49 4.44 1.52
N ASN A 234 -34.24 5.04 2.46
CA ASN A 234 -35.66 5.35 2.35
C ASN A 234 -36.03 6.58 3.20
N ASP A 235 -37.29 6.98 3.14
CA ASP A 235 -37.83 8.18 3.80
C ASP A 235 -37.51 8.32 5.30
N LEU A 236 -37.23 7.20 6.00
CA LEU A 236 -36.93 7.19 7.44
C LEU A 236 -35.45 7.42 7.78
N ASN A 237 -34.53 7.26 6.82
CA ASN A 237 -33.09 7.53 6.99
C ASN A 237 -32.53 8.50 5.92
N TYR A 238 -33.37 9.00 5.02
CA TYR A 238 -32.99 9.90 3.93
C TYR A 238 -32.24 11.15 4.41
N ASN A 239 -32.66 11.76 5.53
CA ASN A 239 -32.02 12.96 6.05
C ASN A 239 -30.56 12.71 6.45
N PHE A 240 -30.25 11.53 7.01
CA PHE A 240 -28.87 11.14 7.30
C PHE A 240 -28.08 10.86 6.02
N PHE A 241 -28.68 10.20 5.02
CA PHE A 241 -28.09 10.03 3.68
C PHE A 241 -27.76 11.36 3.00
N ALA A 242 -28.64 12.36 3.08
CA ALA A 242 -28.44 13.68 2.49
C ALA A 242 -27.40 14.52 3.26
N SER A 243 -27.27 14.27 4.56
CA SER A 243 -26.36 15.01 5.46
C SER A 243 -24.95 14.41 5.56
N THR A 244 -24.65 13.30 4.88
CA THR A 244 -23.30 12.69 4.82
C THR A 244 -22.76 12.55 3.40
N ASP A 245 -21.46 12.28 3.27
CA ASP A 245 -20.81 12.07 1.97
C ASP A 245 -20.95 10.62 1.48
N ALA A 246 -21.02 9.71 2.44
CA ALA A 246 -21.29 8.30 2.21
C ALA A 246 -22.29 7.76 3.23
N PHE A 247 -23.07 6.78 2.77
CA PHE A 247 -24.08 6.08 3.55
C PHE A 247 -23.80 4.58 3.44
N PHE A 248 -23.41 3.98 4.56
CA PHE A 248 -23.07 2.58 4.71
C PHE A 248 -24.34 1.83 5.16
N THR A 249 -24.91 0.99 4.29
CA THR A 249 -26.12 0.22 4.64
C THR A 249 -25.81 -0.96 5.53
N ASN A 250 -26.74 -1.37 6.40
CA ASN A 250 -26.64 -2.65 7.11
C ASN A 250 -26.61 -3.85 6.15
N TYR A 251 -26.12 -4.99 6.64
CA TYR A 251 -25.79 -6.21 5.89
C TYR A 251 -26.99 -7.05 5.44
N TRP A 252 -28.19 -6.83 6.00
CA TRP A 252 -29.35 -7.73 5.82
C TRP A 252 -30.22 -7.36 4.62
N TRP A 253 -29.61 -6.81 3.57
CA TRP A 253 -30.27 -6.39 2.33
C TRP A 253 -30.59 -7.59 1.42
N ASN A 254 -31.44 -7.35 0.44
CA ASN A 254 -31.77 -8.28 -0.65
C ASN A 254 -32.01 -7.49 -1.95
N MET A 255 -32.37 -8.19 -3.03
CA MET A 255 -32.61 -7.58 -4.34
C MET A 255 -33.58 -6.38 -4.30
N LYS A 256 -34.64 -6.46 -3.48
CA LYS A 256 -35.63 -5.39 -3.36
C LYS A 256 -35.01 -4.13 -2.75
N HIS A 257 -34.18 -4.25 -1.73
CA HIS A 257 -33.48 -3.11 -1.13
C HIS A 257 -32.54 -2.42 -2.13
N LEU A 258 -31.85 -3.20 -2.99
CA LEU A 258 -31.02 -2.64 -4.06
C LEU A 258 -31.85 -1.90 -5.12
N GLN A 259 -33.03 -2.41 -5.47
CA GLN A 259 -33.99 -1.74 -6.36
C GLN A 259 -34.59 -0.48 -5.72
N ASP A 260 -34.95 -0.55 -4.43
CA ASP A 260 -35.49 0.58 -3.66
C ASP A 260 -34.45 1.72 -3.55
N ASN A 261 -33.16 1.41 -3.37
CA ASN A 261 -32.10 2.43 -3.43
C ASN A 261 -32.15 3.21 -4.75
N ILE A 262 -32.16 2.52 -5.90
CA ILE A 262 -32.24 3.18 -7.22
C ILE A 262 -33.54 3.98 -7.35
N LYS A 263 -34.67 3.44 -6.86
CA LYS A 263 -35.98 4.11 -6.89
C LYS A 263 -35.98 5.41 -6.06
N ASN A 264 -35.35 5.39 -4.88
CA ASN A 264 -35.47 6.46 -3.89
C ASN A 264 -34.43 7.58 -4.10
N ILE A 265 -33.23 7.27 -4.62
CA ILE A 265 -32.13 8.25 -4.80
C ILE A 265 -31.50 8.27 -6.20
N GLY A 266 -31.96 7.42 -7.13
CA GLY A 266 -31.45 7.31 -8.48
C GLY A 266 -30.05 6.67 -8.59
N LEU A 267 -29.70 6.24 -9.80
CA LEU A 267 -28.40 5.63 -10.11
C LEU A 267 -27.21 6.53 -9.71
N LEU A 268 -27.37 7.85 -9.82
CA LEU A 268 -26.34 8.81 -9.45
C LEU A 268 -26.14 8.91 -7.93
N GLY A 269 -27.20 8.79 -7.13
CA GLY A 269 -27.10 8.73 -5.66
C GLY A 269 -26.42 7.43 -5.21
N CYS A 270 -26.85 6.30 -5.77
CA CYS A 270 -26.25 4.98 -5.51
C CYS A 270 -24.74 4.96 -5.78
N SER A 271 -24.33 5.40 -6.97
CA SER A 271 -22.92 5.34 -7.40
C SER A 271 -22.03 6.39 -6.71
N LYS A 272 -22.57 7.53 -6.27
CA LYS A 272 -21.78 8.54 -5.54
C LYS A 272 -21.56 8.16 -4.07
N SER A 273 -22.65 7.84 -3.36
CA SER A 273 -22.68 7.92 -1.89
C SER A 273 -23.16 6.66 -1.17
N VAL A 274 -23.93 5.76 -1.79
CA VAL A 274 -24.32 4.50 -1.12
C VAL A 274 -23.21 3.47 -1.21
N TYR A 275 -22.81 2.95 -0.06
CA TYR A 275 -21.95 1.77 0.09
C TYR A 275 -22.79 0.68 0.75
N VAL A 276 -23.21 -0.32 -0.03
CA VAL A 276 -24.00 -1.43 0.50
C VAL A 276 -23.08 -2.33 1.30
N GLY A 277 -23.40 -2.51 2.58
CA GLY A 277 -22.61 -3.30 3.51
C GLY A 277 -22.64 -4.79 3.19
N TYR A 278 -21.51 -5.47 3.36
CA TYR A 278 -21.46 -6.92 3.44
C TYR A 278 -20.51 -7.39 4.54
N ASP A 279 -21.03 -8.17 5.49
CA ASP A 279 -20.24 -8.78 6.56
C ASP A 279 -19.59 -10.07 6.08
N VAL A 280 -18.25 -10.12 6.10
CA VAL A 280 -17.48 -11.28 5.66
C VAL A 280 -17.69 -12.48 6.58
N TRP A 281 -18.19 -12.30 7.80
CA TRP A 281 -18.59 -13.41 8.68
C TRP A 281 -19.97 -13.98 8.35
N GLY A 282 -20.71 -13.38 7.40
CA GLY A 282 -22.01 -13.87 6.94
C GLY A 282 -23.17 -13.65 7.93
N ARG A 283 -23.04 -12.78 8.94
CA ARG A 283 -24.08 -12.59 9.96
C ARG A 283 -25.28 -11.85 9.38
N GLY A 284 -26.34 -12.61 9.09
CA GLY A 284 -27.60 -12.11 8.53
C GLY A 284 -27.54 -11.72 7.05
N THR A 285 -26.47 -12.08 6.33
CA THR A 285 -26.37 -11.87 4.89
C THR A 285 -27.38 -12.75 4.15
N LEU A 286 -28.22 -12.17 3.30
CA LEU A 286 -29.24 -12.91 2.52
C LEU A 286 -28.75 -13.40 1.15
N ILE A 287 -27.56 -12.96 0.72
CA ILE A 287 -26.90 -13.38 -0.53
C ILE A 287 -25.49 -13.86 -0.20
N GLY A 288 -25.16 -15.09 -0.58
CA GLY A 288 -23.92 -15.75 -0.14
C GLY A 288 -23.92 -16.08 1.37
N LYS A 289 -22.83 -16.69 1.85
CA LYS A 289 -22.67 -17.14 3.24
C LYS A 289 -21.51 -16.45 3.99
N GLY A 290 -21.06 -15.28 3.52
CA GLY A 290 -19.79 -14.71 3.97
C GLY A 290 -18.58 -15.42 3.34
N GLY A 291 -17.39 -15.12 3.86
CA GLY A 291 -16.10 -15.65 3.38
C GLY A 291 -15.93 -15.40 1.88
N TYR A 292 -15.54 -16.45 1.15
CA TYR A 292 -15.37 -16.39 -0.31
C TYR A 292 -16.66 -16.04 -1.10
N ASP A 293 -17.85 -16.26 -0.54
CA ASP A 293 -19.11 -15.86 -1.19
C ASP A 293 -19.30 -14.32 -1.23
N THR A 294 -18.47 -13.54 -0.53
CA THR A 294 -18.46 -12.07 -0.60
C THR A 294 -18.35 -11.57 -2.04
N ALA A 295 -17.64 -12.29 -2.91
CA ALA A 295 -17.54 -11.98 -4.34
C ALA A 295 -18.93 -11.97 -5.04
N ILE A 296 -19.82 -12.90 -4.69
CA ILE A 296 -21.18 -13.01 -5.24
C ILE A 296 -22.01 -11.79 -4.83
N ALA A 297 -21.91 -11.38 -3.56
CA ALA A 297 -22.57 -10.19 -3.06
C ALA A 297 -22.06 -8.91 -3.73
N CYS A 298 -20.74 -8.78 -3.90
CA CYS A 298 -20.14 -7.65 -4.62
C CYS A 298 -20.64 -7.56 -6.07
N GLN A 299 -20.69 -8.69 -6.78
CA GLN A 299 -21.22 -8.75 -8.16
C GLN A 299 -22.69 -8.33 -8.21
N MET A 300 -23.49 -8.75 -7.21
CA MET A 300 -24.89 -8.36 -7.12
C MET A 300 -25.05 -6.86 -6.89
N ILE A 301 -24.36 -6.30 -5.88
CA ILE A 301 -24.42 -4.86 -5.57
C ILE A 301 -24.00 -4.02 -6.80
N LYS A 302 -22.94 -4.44 -7.51
CA LYS A 302 -22.47 -3.77 -8.73
C LYS A 302 -23.52 -3.71 -9.83
N LYS A 303 -24.34 -4.75 -10.03
CA LYS A 303 -25.45 -4.74 -11.00
C LYS A 303 -26.46 -3.61 -10.74
N PHE A 304 -26.61 -3.20 -9.48
CA PHE A 304 -27.48 -2.10 -9.03
C PHE A 304 -26.74 -0.77 -8.81
N ARG A 305 -25.54 -0.62 -9.42
CA ARG A 305 -24.74 0.63 -9.46
C ARG A 305 -24.48 1.28 -8.10
N SER A 306 -24.48 0.50 -7.03
CA SER A 306 -24.11 0.95 -5.69
C SER A 306 -22.67 0.57 -5.38
N ASN A 307 -22.00 1.35 -4.53
CA ASN A 307 -20.67 0.96 -4.03
C ASN A 307 -20.80 -0.16 -3.00
N VAL A 308 -19.70 -0.82 -2.63
CA VAL A 308 -19.70 -1.88 -1.60
C VAL A 308 -18.88 -1.43 -0.39
N ALA A 309 -19.37 -1.73 0.81
CA ALA A 309 -18.58 -1.70 2.04
C ALA A 309 -18.39 -3.13 2.56
N ILE A 310 -17.15 -3.62 2.59
CA ILE A 310 -16.81 -4.94 3.14
C ILE A 310 -16.45 -4.78 4.61
N PHE A 311 -17.17 -5.46 5.50
CA PHE A 311 -16.92 -5.45 6.95
C PHE A 311 -16.16 -6.69 7.41
N ALA A 312 -15.14 -6.47 8.23
CA ALA A 312 -14.28 -7.49 8.84
C ALA A 312 -13.57 -8.46 7.83
N PRO A 313 -12.91 -7.97 6.76
CA PRO A 313 -12.19 -8.84 5.81
C PRO A 313 -10.99 -9.58 6.41
N ALA A 314 -10.56 -9.23 7.63
CA ALA A 314 -9.52 -9.95 8.37
C ALA A 314 -9.92 -11.39 8.74
N TRP A 315 -11.16 -11.81 8.48
CA TRP A 315 -11.62 -13.21 8.43
C TRP A 315 -10.62 -14.18 7.79
N THR A 316 -9.92 -13.79 6.71
CA THR A 316 -8.89 -14.61 6.03
C THR A 316 -7.69 -14.95 6.91
N TYR A 317 -7.42 -14.14 7.94
CA TYR A 317 -6.36 -14.28 8.94
C TYR A 317 -6.88 -14.84 10.26
N GLU A 318 -8.05 -14.41 10.70
CA GLU A 318 -8.68 -14.80 11.96
C GLU A 318 -9.29 -16.20 11.91
N TYR A 319 -10.17 -16.45 10.94
CA TYR A 319 -10.95 -17.67 10.85
C TYR A 319 -10.19 -18.79 10.12
N LEU A 320 -9.55 -18.48 8.99
CA LEU A 320 -8.76 -19.46 8.24
C LEU A 320 -7.33 -19.62 8.75
N GLY A 321 -6.88 -18.73 9.65
CA GLY A 321 -5.63 -18.84 10.37
C GLY A 321 -4.40 -18.25 9.68
N ARG A 322 -3.50 -17.71 10.51
CA ARG A 322 -2.28 -16.97 10.13
C ARG A 322 -1.29 -17.74 9.24
N SER A 323 -1.32 -19.08 9.25
CA SER A 323 -0.32 -19.92 8.58
C SER A 323 -0.42 -19.91 7.05
N LYS A 324 -1.64 -19.72 6.50
CA LYS A 324 -1.93 -19.66 5.06
C LYS A 324 -2.53 -18.31 4.65
N PHE A 325 -2.33 -17.27 5.46
CA PHE A 325 -2.90 -15.93 5.24
C PHE A 325 -2.69 -15.44 3.80
N ILE A 326 -1.46 -15.50 3.28
CA ILE A 326 -1.13 -15.06 1.92
C ILE A 326 -1.99 -15.79 0.86
N GLU A 327 -2.08 -17.12 0.93
CA GLU A 327 -2.87 -17.93 -0.03
C GLU A 327 -4.38 -17.64 0.08
N ASN A 328 -4.90 -17.61 1.31
CA ASN A 328 -6.32 -17.42 1.61
C ASN A 328 -6.81 -16.02 1.22
N ASP A 329 -6.04 -14.98 1.57
CA ASP A 329 -6.37 -13.60 1.25
C ASP A 329 -6.24 -13.34 -0.25
N THR A 330 -5.21 -13.90 -0.91
CA THR A 330 -5.10 -13.87 -2.38
C THR A 330 -6.32 -14.48 -3.07
N ARG A 331 -6.80 -15.63 -2.58
CA ARG A 331 -8.00 -16.28 -3.09
C ARG A 331 -9.23 -15.39 -2.91
N TYR A 332 -9.37 -14.76 -1.75
CA TYR A 332 -10.47 -13.85 -1.44
C TYR A 332 -10.46 -12.60 -2.33
N TRP A 333 -9.34 -11.89 -2.41
CA TRP A 333 -9.24 -10.61 -3.11
C TRP A 333 -9.16 -10.72 -4.63
N ILE A 334 -8.33 -11.63 -5.17
CA ILE A 334 -8.00 -11.64 -6.62
C ILE A 334 -8.16 -13.00 -7.31
N GLY A 335 -8.49 -14.05 -6.56
CA GLY A 335 -8.50 -15.45 -7.03
C GLY A 335 -7.08 -16.02 -7.06
N LEU A 336 -6.89 -17.16 -6.41
CA LEU A 336 -5.59 -17.86 -6.34
C LEU A 336 -5.27 -18.55 -7.67
N HIS A 337 -6.31 -18.97 -8.38
CA HIS A 337 -6.28 -19.48 -9.74
C HIS A 337 -7.06 -18.56 -10.70
N ASP A 338 -6.90 -18.78 -12.00
CA ASP A 338 -7.65 -18.04 -13.01
C ASP A 338 -9.14 -18.38 -12.96
N ASN A 339 -9.98 -17.38 -13.27
CA ASN A 339 -11.44 -17.46 -13.27
C ASN A 339 -12.08 -17.82 -11.91
N GLU A 340 -11.32 -17.85 -10.80
CA GLU A 340 -11.91 -17.90 -9.46
C GLU A 340 -12.66 -16.61 -9.13
N SER A 341 -13.91 -16.76 -8.69
CA SER A 341 -14.74 -15.65 -8.20
C SER A 341 -14.09 -15.04 -6.94
N SER A 342 -13.86 -13.74 -6.98
CA SER A 342 -13.12 -12.97 -5.97
C SER A 342 -13.58 -11.50 -5.96
N ILE A 343 -13.05 -10.68 -5.05
CA ILE A 343 -13.36 -9.24 -5.02
C ILE A 343 -13.00 -8.57 -6.37
N ALA A 344 -11.87 -8.94 -6.98
CA ALA A 344 -11.43 -8.45 -8.29
C ALA A 344 -12.36 -8.82 -9.46
N THR A 345 -13.27 -9.78 -9.30
CA THR A 345 -14.32 -10.04 -10.30
C THR A 345 -15.32 -8.87 -10.41
N SER A 346 -15.44 -8.07 -9.35
CA SER A 346 -16.30 -6.87 -9.30
C SER A 346 -15.53 -5.56 -9.48
N PHE A 347 -14.31 -5.48 -8.91
CA PHE A 347 -13.53 -4.23 -8.86
C PHE A 347 -12.28 -4.31 -9.73
N GLN A 348 -12.09 -3.30 -10.56
CA GLN A 348 -10.85 -3.13 -11.32
C GLN A 348 -9.78 -2.47 -10.44
N PRO A 349 -8.52 -2.92 -10.49
CA PRO A 349 -7.44 -2.30 -9.73
C PRO A 349 -7.18 -0.87 -10.21
N HIS A 350 -6.83 0.00 -9.27
CA HIS A 350 -6.21 1.27 -9.57
C HIS A 350 -4.76 1.06 -10.06
N ASN A 351 -4.27 2.05 -10.79
CA ASN A 351 -2.86 2.19 -11.12
C ASN A 351 -2.02 2.36 -9.86
N SER A 352 -0.77 1.90 -9.93
CA SER A 352 0.21 1.99 -8.88
C SER A 352 0.44 3.45 -8.46
N PRO A 353 0.51 3.73 -7.15
CA PRO A 353 0.52 5.09 -6.64
C PRO A 353 1.84 5.82 -6.95
N LEU A 354 1.73 7.10 -7.27
CA LEU A 354 2.84 7.96 -7.65
C LEU A 354 3.01 9.09 -6.64
N LEU A 355 4.21 9.23 -6.08
CA LEU A 355 4.57 10.36 -5.22
C LEU A 355 4.71 11.62 -6.08
N LYS A 356 3.90 12.63 -5.80
CA LYS A 356 3.99 13.97 -6.36
C LYS A 356 5.19 14.70 -5.73
N ILE A 357 6.17 15.07 -6.55
CA ILE A 357 7.33 15.85 -6.13
C ILE A 357 7.01 17.34 -6.18
N ASN A 358 6.44 17.78 -7.31
CA ASN A 358 5.90 19.12 -7.54
C ASN A 358 4.73 19.01 -8.53
N ASP A 359 4.27 20.11 -9.12
CA ASP A 359 3.11 20.05 -10.04
C ASP A 359 3.38 19.25 -11.33
N SER A 360 4.64 19.19 -11.77
CA SER A 360 5.08 18.57 -13.03
C SER A 360 5.85 17.25 -12.87
N ASN A 361 6.49 17.03 -11.72
CA ASN A 361 7.33 15.86 -11.47
C ASN A 361 6.67 14.87 -10.50
N PHE A 362 6.83 13.58 -10.80
CA PHE A 362 6.37 12.47 -9.98
C PHE A 362 7.47 11.41 -9.82
N MET A 363 7.24 10.47 -8.90
CA MET A 363 8.13 9.34 -8.65
C MET A 363 7.33 8.08 -8.33
N PHE A 364 7.77 6.95 -8.88
CA PHE A 364 7.38 5.62 -8.41
C PHE A 364 8.58 4.97 -7.70
N TYR A 365 8.34 4.31 -6.56
CA TYR A 365 9.36 3.56 -5.84
C TYR A 365 8.77 2.34 -5.12
N THR A 366 9.46 1.21 -5.24
CA THR A 366 9.23 0.03 -4.42
C THR A 366 10.50 -0.81 -4.34
N ASN A 367 10.69 -1.47 -3.20
CA ASN A 367 11.68 -2.52 -2.97
C ASN A 367 11.02 -3.89 -2.74
N PHE A 368 9.71 -4.01 -3.00
CA PHE A 368 8.89 -5.20 -2.75
C PHE A 368 8.79 -5.60 -1.26
N ASN A 369 8.89 -4.63 -0.36
CA ASN A 369 8.68 -4.83 1.08
C ASN A 369 7.18 -4.88 1.42
N SER A 370 6.74 -5.97 2.03
CA SER A 370 5.35 -6.18 2.46
C SER A 370 5.01 -5.57 3.83
N GLY A 371 5.99 -4.96 4.52
CA GLY A 371 5.82 -4.39 5.86
C GLY A 371 6.44 -5.23 6.98
N GLU A 372 6.98 -6.39 6.65
CA GLU A 372 7.60 -7.33 7.59
C GLU A 372 8.76 -8.13 6.98
N GLY A 373 9.61 -8.68 7.84
CA GLY A 373 10.70 -9.56 7.43
C GLY A 373 11.13 -10.52 8.52
N VAL A 374 11.85 -11.59 8.15
CA VAL A 374 12.58 -12.48 9.09
C VAL A 374 14.00 -11.97 9.38
N ALA A 375 14.36 -10.86 8.73
CA ALA A 375 15.64 -10.20 8.72
C ALA A 375 15.43 -8.78 8.18
N PHE A 376 16.37 -7.88 8.44
CA PHE A 376 16.45 -6.59 7.75
C PHE A 376 17.72 -6.53 6.92
N TYR A 377 17.58 -6.09 5.66
CA TYR A 377 18.69 -5.94 4.72
C TYR A 377 18.93 -4.47 4.37
N GLU A 378 20.21 -4.13 4.18
CA GLU A 378 20.66 -2.83 3.71
C GLU A 378 21.75 -3.01 2.65
N SER A 379 21.49 -2.49 1.46
CA SER A 379 22.34 -2.61 0.26
C SER A 379 22.80 -4.05 -0.05
N GLY A 380 21.97 -5.04 0.30
CA GLY A 380 22.25 -6.46 0.12
C GLY A 380 22.97 -7.15 1.28
N GLU A 381 23.34 -6.42 2.33
CA GLU A 381 23.91 -6.98 3.56
C GLU A 381 22.83 -7.15 4.62
N ARG A 382 22.87 -8.26 5.37
CA ARG A 382 21.94 -8.53 6.46
C ARG A 382 22.39 -7.75 7.69
N VAL A 383 21.60 -6.75 8.10
CA VAL A 383 21.90 -5.88 9.26
C VAL A 383 21.10 -6.25 10.51
N PHE A 384 19.99 -6.98 10.35
CA PHE A 384 19.23 -7.55 11.47
C PHE A 384 18.86 -9.02 11.23
N ASP A 385 19.06 -9.84 12.26
CA ASP A 385 18.89 -11.29 12.18
C ASP A 385 17.54 -11.83 12.71
N ASN A 386 16.69 -10.97 13.30
CA ASN A 386 15.42 -11.37 13.90
C ASN A 386 14.22 -10.90 13.05
N PRO A 387 13.02 -11.47 13.26
CA PRO A 387 11.82 -10.99 12.60
C PRO A 387 11.42 -9.58 13.07
N TRP A 388 10.69 -8.84 12.25
CA TRP A 388 10.21 -7.49 12.54
C TRP A 388 8.95 -7.17 11.72
N VAL A 389 8.13 -6.23 12.21
CA VAL A 389 6.91 -5.73 11.57
C VAL A 389 6.84 -4.20 11.68
N ASN A 390 6.54 -3.50 10.58
CA ASN A 390 6.16 -2.08 10.56
C ASN A 390 5.33 -1.80 9.29
N GLY A 391 4.02 -1.60 9.43
CA GLY A 391 3.12 -1.32 8.30
C GLY A 391 3.47 -0.04 7.51
N SER A 392 4.15 0.93 8.12
CA SER A 392 4.68 2.09 7.38
C SER A 392 5.81 1.72 6.40
N LEU A 393 6.37 0.52 6.49
CA LEU A 393 7.36 -0.02 5.53
C LEU A 393 6.73 -0.87 4.41
N GLN A 394 5.41 -1.10 4.42
CA GLN A 394 4.71 -1.73 3.31
C GLN A 394 4.70 -0.78 2.10
N LEU A 395 5.11 -1.29 0.94
CA LEU A 395 5.12 -0.58 -0.35
C LEU A 395 4.29 -1.34 -1.41
N GLU A 396 4.08 -0.70 -2.56
CA GLU A 396 3.35 -1.28 -3.69
C GLU A 396 4.01 -2.60 -4.16
N LEU A 397 3.20 -3.66 -4.26
CA LEU A 397 3.57 -4.98 -4.75
C LEU A 397 2.87 -5.25 -6.10
N PRO A 398 3.44 -6.07 -7.00
CA PRO A 398 2.77 -6.47 -8.23
C PRO A 398 1.41 -7.12 -7.95
N PHE A 399 0.36 -6.72 -8.65
CA PHE A 399 -1.01 -7.17 -8.36
C PHE A 399 -1.19 -8.70 -8.35
N ASN A 400 -0.44 -9.44 -9.17
CA ASN A 400 -0.49 -10.91 -9.24
C ASN A 400 0.61 -11.63 -8.43
N ILE A 401 1.28 -10.95 -7.49
CA ILE A 401 2.47 -11.44 -6.76
C ILE A 401 2.29 -12.78 -6.05
N HIS A 402 1.07 -13.11 -5.62
CA HIS A 402 0.74 -14.32 -4.87
C HIS A 402 -0.14 -15.32 -5.63
N LYS A 403 -0.48 -15.07 -6.90
CA LYS A 403 -1.25 -16.02 -7.72
C LYS A 403 -0.47 -17.32 -7.95
N SER A 404 -1.20 -18.42 -8.18
CA SER A 404 -0.59 -19.72 -8.48
C SER A 404 0.20 -19.69 -9.79
N ASN A 405 1.50 -19.94 -9.68
CA ASN A 405 2.42 -19.87 -10.81
C ASN A 405 2.19 -20.97 -11.87
N LYS A 406 1.89 -20.56 -13.10
CA LYS A 406 1.81 -21.42 -14.30
C LYS A 406 3.18 -21.79 -14.87
N ASN A 407 3.20 -22.49 -16.01
CA ASN A 407 4.43 -22.92 -16.69
C ASN A 407 5.21 -21.72 -17.24
N GLY A 408 6.54 -21.83 -17.42
CA GLY A 408 7.39 -20.70 -17.75
C GLY A 408 7.81 -19.91 -16.51
N LEU A 409 7.45 -18.63 -16.44
CA LEU A 409 7.77 -17.75 -15.30
C LEU A 409 7.12 -18.23 -13.99
N LYS A 410 7.94 -18.26 -12.94
CA LYS A 410 7.57 -18.52 -11.55
C LYS A 410 8.03 -17.34 -10.69
N TRP A 411 7.16 -16.72 -9.92
CA TRP A 411 7.48 -15.58 -9.07
C TRP A 411 6.93 -15.70 -7.65
N GLY A 412 7.40 -14.81 -6.77
CA GLY A 412 6.93 -14.62 -5.40
C GLY A 412 7.85 -13.70 -4.63
N LEU A 413 7.45 -13.31 -3.41
CA LEU A 413 8.34 -12.63 -2.48
C LEU A 413 9.34 -13.61 -1.87
N ASP A 414 10.62 -13.24 -1.85
CA ASP A 414 11.64 -13.94 -1.07
C ASP A 414 12.01 -13.09 0.15
N LYS A 415 11.98 -13.70 1.33
CA LYS A 415 12.36 -13.11 2.62
C LYS A 415 13.74 -13.57 3.11
N SER A 416 14.40 -14.46 2.37
CA SER A 416 15.73 -15.00 2.69
C SER A 416 16.90 -14.17 2.14
N ASP A 417 16.62 -13.17 1.29
CA ASP A 417 17.57 -12.22 0.72
C ASP A 417 16.79 -10.97 0.27
N SER A 418 17.38 -9.78 0.40
CA SER A 418 16.85 -8.53 -0.18
C SER A 418 17.96 -7.49 -0.33
N TYR A 419 17.75 -6.50 -1.19
CA TYR A 419 18.63 -5.34 -1.26
C TYR A 419 18.33 -4.31 -0.15
N HIS A 420 17.06 -4.07 0.17
CA HIS A 420 16.64 -3.16 1.24
C HIS A 420 15.32 -3.65 1.87
N GLY A 421 15.23 -3.71 3.20
CA GLY A 421 14.01 -4.11 3.92
C GLY A 421 13.93 -5.61 4.18
N GLY A 422 12.71 -6.18 4.16
CA GLY A 422 12.42 -7.55 4.63
C GLY A 422 12.22 -8.60 3.54
N SER A 423 12.04 -8.16 2.29
CA SER A 423 11.76 -9.02 1.14
C SER A 423 12.25 -8.42 -0.17
N CYS A 424 12.34 -9.24 -1.22
CA CYS A 424 12.49 -8.81 -2.61
C CYS A 424 11.59 -9.65 -3.55
N LEU A 425 11.38 -9.19 -4.78
CA LEU A 425 10.74 -9.99 -5.83
C LEU A 425 11.73 -11.02 -6.37
N LYS A 426 11.39 -12.30 -6.24
CA LYS A 426 12.13 -13.42 -6.82
C LYS A 426 11.39 -13.96 -8.03
N VAL A 427 12.09 -14.02 -9.16
CA VAL A 427 11.56 -14.59 -10.40
C VAL A 427 12.51 -15.66 -10.91
N LYS A 428 11.94 -16.74 -11.44
CA LYS A 428 12.62 -17.84 -12.12
C LYS A 428 11.86 -18.16 -13.41
N TYR A 429 12.54 -18.78 -14.36
CA TYR A 429 11.90 -19.43 -15.49
C TYR A 429 12.06 -20.94 -15.33
N THR A 430 11.05 -21.71 -15.72
CA THR A 430 11.07 -23.18 -15.69
C THR A 430 10.49 -23.70 -16.99
N GLU A 431 11.38 -24.20 -17.84
CA GLU A 431 11.05 -24.89 -19.08
C GLU A 431 10.36 -26.22 -18.76
N ILE A 432 9.38 -26.59 -19.58
CA ILE A 432 8.87 -27.96 -19.62
C ILE A 432 9.60 -28.66 -20.75
N THR A 433 10.36 -29.69 -20.41
CA THR A 433 10.92 -30.63 -21.38
C THR A 433 10.11 -31.92 -21.37
N ASP A 434 9.97 -32.56 -22.52
CA ASP A 434 9.45 -33.92 -22.63
C ASP A 434 10.44 -34.96 -22.05
N SER A 435 10.09 -36.24 -22.13
CA SER A 435 10.95 -37.35 -21.67
C SER A 435 12.27 -37.48 -22.46
N ASN A 436 12.40 -36.79 -23.60
CA ASN A 436 13.57 -36.80 -24.46
C ASN A 436 14.40 -35.50 -24.35
N GLY A 437 13.94 -34.52 -23.55
CA GLY A 437 14.61 -33.23 -23.34
C GLY A 437 14.16 -32.10 -24.27
N TYR A 438 13.18 -32.32 -25.16
CA TYR A 438 12.67 -31.26 -26.06
C TYR A 438 11.72 -30.32 -25.32
N GLN A 439 11.84 -29.02 -25.57
CA GLN A 439 10.89 -28.04 -25.02
C GLN A 439 9.47 -28.31 -25.54
N VAL A 440 8.53 -28.46 -24.61
CA VAL A 440 7.11 -28.60 -24.91
C VAL A 440 6.54 -27.21 -25.16
N PHE A 441 6.50 -26.80 -26.43
CA PHE A 441 5.80 -25.60 -26.86
C PHE A 441 4.32 -25.70 -26.51
N ASN A 442 3.90 -24.93 -25.51
CA ASN A 442 2.53 -24.91 -25.03
C ASN A 442 2.08 -23.46 -24.88
N ASN A 443 0.93 -23.13 -25.47
CA ASN A 443 0.30 -21.80 -25.44
C ASN A 443 -0.06 -21.31 -24.02
N THR A 444 0.11 -22.15 -22.99
CA THR A 444 -0.05 -21.80 -21.57
C THR A 444 1.25 -21.33 -20.88
N THR A 445 2.37 -21.24 -21.60
CA THR A 445 3.67 -20.82 -21.04
C THR A 445 3.68 -19.30 -20.82
N VAL A 446 3.89 -18.88 -19.57
CA VAL A 446 3.92 -17.48 -19.17
C VAL A 446 5.33 -16.93 -19.33
N ASN A 447 5.54 -16.06 -20.32
CA ASN A 447 6.82 -15.40 -20.59
C ASN A 447 6.88 -13.95 -20.10
N THR A 448 5.78 -13.44 -19.54
CA THR A 448 5.67 -12.05 -19.05
C THR A 448 5.05 -11.99 -17.65
N LEU A 449 5.55 -11.07 -16.83
CA LEU A 449 5.04 -10.75 -15.50
C LEU A 449 4.76 -9.24 -15.45
N PRO A 450 3.48 -8.82 -15.54
CA PRO A 450 3.09 -7.44 -15.29
C PRO A 450 3.46 -7.05 -13.85
N LEU A 451 4.25 -5.99 -13.69
CA LEU A 451 4.65 -5.48 -12.38
C LEU A 451 3.73 -4.35 -11.95
N PHE A 452 3.72 -3.25 -12.71
CA PHE A 452 3.07 -1.99 -12.32
C PHE A 452 2.41 -1.30 -13.51
N SER A 453 1.37 -0.51 -13.24
CA SER A 453 0.67 0.31 -14.23
C SER A 453 0.56 1.73 -13.70
N PHE A 454 0.83 2.73 -14.53
CA PHE A 454 0.99 4.13 -14.13
C PHE A 454 -0.06 5.02 -14.79
N ARG A 455 -0.11 5.02 -16.13
CA ARG A 455 -0.88 5.95 -16.98
C ARG A 455 -0.78 7.40 -16.48
N GLN A 456 0.44 7.90 -16.44
CA GLN A 456 0.78 9.23 -15.93
C GLN A 456 1.45 10.07 -17.01
N ASP A 457 0.94 11.29 -17.20
CA ASP A 457 1.56 12.31 -18.03
C ASP A 457 2.97 12.66 -17.53
N CYS A 458 3.94 12.69 -18.43
CA CYS A 458 5.29 13.14 -18.18
C CYS A 458 5.50 14.54 -18.76
N ASP A 459 5.56 15.55 -17.89
CA ASP A 459 5.95 16.91 -18.27
C ASP A 459 7.43 16.98 -18.70
N SER A 460 8.27 16.10 -18.15
CA SER A 460 9.66 15.90 -18.58
C SER A 460 9.75 14.94 -19.76
N LEU A 461 10.47 15.33 -20.81
CA LEU A 461 10.83 14.46 -21.95
C LEU A 461 11.80 13.33 -21.57
N THR A 462 12.35 13.33 -20.35
CA THR A 462 13.26 12.29 -19.86
C THR A 462 12.81 11.78 -18.50
N THR A 463 12.55 10.48 -18.42
CA THR A 463 12.21 9.75 -17.19
C THR A 463 13.32 8.75 -16.87
N TYR A 464 13.72 8.62 -15.60
CA TYR A 464 14.82 7.74 -15.20
C TYR A 464 14.30 6.44 -14.62
N VAL A 465 14.77 5.32 -15.14
CA VAL A 465 14.43 3.98 -14.66
C VAL A 465 15.65 3.42 -13.92
N LYS A 466 15.55 3.27 -12.60
CA LYS A 466 16.58 2.64 -11.76
C LYS A 466 16.10 1.26 -11.32
N VAL A 467 16.93 0.24 -11.51
CA VAL A 467 16.65 -1.15 -11.14
C VAL A 467 17.84 -1.71 -10.38
N THR A 468 17.60 -2.28 -9.19
CA THR A 468 18.59 -3.07 -8.48
C THR A 468 18.14 -4.53 -8.44
N TYR A 469 19.00 -5.44 -8.90
CA TYR A 469 18.65 -6.86 -9.06
C TYR A 469 19.87 -7.77 -8.80
N LYS A 470 19.61 -9.07 -8.67
CA LYS A 470 20.61 -10.11 -8.47
C LYS A 470 20.25 -11.31 -9.35
N LEU A 471 21.13 -11.67 -10.27
CA LEU A 471 20.89 -12.74 -11.25
C LEU A 471 22.09 -13.68 -11.33
N ASN A 472 21.81 -14.98 -11.35
CA ASN A 472 22.81 -16.03 -11.58
C ASN A 472 22.25 -16.98 -12.65
N HIS A 473 22.46 -16.62 -13.92
CA HIS A 473 21.86 -17.27 -15.09
C HIS A 473 22.92 -17.48 -16.19
N LYS A 474 22.67 -18.45 -17.10
CA LYS A 474 23.55 -18.83 -18.21
C LYS A 474 22.84 -18.64 -19.57
N MET A 475 23.57 -18.08 -20.52
CA MET A 475 23.04 -17.23 -21.60
C MET A 475 22.43 -17.97 -22.80
N ALA A 476 21.24 -18.56 -22.68
CA ALA A 476 20.39 -18.87 -23.83
C ALA A 476 19.33 -17.75 -24.04
N SER A 477 18.54 -17.51 -22.99
CA SER A 477 17.50 -16.49 -22.95
C SER A 477 17.79 -15.49 -21.83
N SER A 478 17.15 -14.31 -21.85
CA SER A 478 17.40 -13.23 -20.90
C SER A 478 16.11 -12.71 -20.27
N PHE A 479 16.21 -12.31 -19.01
CA PHE A 479 15.19 -11.47 -18.38
C PHE A 479 15.34 -10.04 -18.91
N LYS A 480 14.23 -9.39 -19.27
CA LYS A 480 14.22 -8.00 -19.74
C LYS A 480 13.16 -7.23 -18.96
N LEU A 481 13.52 -6.10 -18.34
CA LEU A 481 12.51 -5.15 -17.85
C LEU A 481 12.09 -4.27 -19.03
N LYS A 482 10.78 -4.22 -19.29
CA LYS A 482 10.14 -3.38 -20.29
C LYS A 482 9.37 -2.27 -19.59
N VAL A 483 9.73 -1.01 -19.87
CA VAL A 483 9.02 0.17 -19.37
C VAL A 483 8.38 0.88 -20.56
N SER A 484 7.06 0.76 -20.65
CA SER A 484 6.27 1.19 -21.79
C SER A 484 5.75 2.62 -21.61
N TYR A 485 5.68 3.35 -22.72
CA TYR A 485 5.05 4.65 -22.83
C TYR A 485 4.22 4.74 -24.10
N TYR A 486 3.36 5.73 -24.17
CA TYR A 486 2.75 6.15 -25.42
C TYR A 486 2.67 7.66 -25.51
N ILE A 487 2.40 8.16 -26.71
CA ILE A 487 2.29 9.58 -27.00
C ILE A 487 0.86 9.87 -27.41
N GLU A 488 0.21 10.79 -26.70
CA GLU A 488 -1.09 11.33 -27.06
C GLU A 488 -0.93 12.66 -27.78
N ARG A 489 -1.62 12.83 -28.91
CA ARG A 489 -1.86 14.15 -29.49
C ARG A 489 -3.16 14.70 -28.92
N ARG A 490 -3.11 15.86 -28.28
CA ARG A 490 -4.24 16.54 -27.63
C ARG A 490 -4.45 17.90 -28.31
N TYR A 491 -5.45 18.00 -29.18
CA TYR A 491 -5.79 19.27 -29.85
C TYR A 491 -7.30 19.50 -29.92
N ARG A 492 -8.01 18.78 -30.80
CA ARG A 492 -9.49 18.76 -30.83
C ARG A 492 -10.03 17.53 -30.11
N ASN A 493 -9.46 16.36 -30.44
CA ASN A 493 -9.67 15.09 -29.74
C ASN A 493 -8.33 14.64 -29.15
N VAL A 494 -8.38 13.69 -28.21
CA VAL A 494 -7.20 12.96 -27.71
C VAL A 494 -7.01 11.72 -28.56
N GLN A 495 -5.81 11.54 -29.14
CA GLN A 495 -5.48 10.38 -29.97
C GLN A 495 -4.11 9.82 -29.57
N LYS A 496 -4.01 8.51 -29.33
CA LYS A 496 -2.72 7.82 -29.18
C LYS A 496 -2.07 7.68 -30.55
N VAL A 497 -0.95 8.39 -30.76
CA VAL A 497 -0.28 8.51 -32.08
C VAL A 497 0.99 7.69 -32.22
N ARG A 498 1.67 7.36 -31.12
CA ARG A 498 2.86 6.49 -31.08
C ARG A 498 2.90 5.71 -29.78
N SER A 499 3.55 4.56 -29.79
CA SER A 499 3.91 3.79 -28.59
C SER A 499 5.41 3.51 -28.60
N GLY A 500 6.00 3.30 -27.43
CA GLY A 500 7.38 2.85 -27.33
C GLY A 500 7.67 2.18 -26.00
N CYS A 501 8.84 1.57 -25.92
CA CYS A 501 9.26 0.82 -24.75
C CYS A 501 10.77 0.93 -24.55
N LEU A 502 11.19 1.34 -23.35
CA LEU A 502 12.58 1.15 -22.90
C LEU A 502 12.74 -0.29 -22.45
N ILE A 503 13.66 -1.01 -23.09
CA ILE A 503 14.03 -2.37 -22.77
C ILE A 503 15.39 -2.35 -22.05
N ILE A 504 15.43 -2.94 -20.84
CA ILE A 504 16.62 -3.09 -20.01
C ILE A 504 16.91 -4.60 -19.86
N PRO A 505 17.88 -5.15 -20.62
CA PRO A 505 18.34 -6.53 -20.46
C PRO A 505 19.01 -6.75 -19.09
N LEU A 506 18.52 -7.73 -18.33
CA LEU A 506 19.09 -8.09 -17.03
C LEU A 506 20.17 -9.15 -17.23
N MET A 507 21.42 -8.69 -17.27
CA MET A 507 22.61 -9.55 -17.43
C MET A 507 22.97 -10.27 -16.13
N SER A 508 23.64 -11.43 -16.23
CA SER A 508 24.09 -12.21 -15.06
C SER A 508 25.03 -11.39 -14.17
N THR A 509 24.70 -11.27 -12.88
CA THR A 509 25.43 -10.44 -11.90
C THR A 509 26.39 -11.27 -11.05
N THR A 510 26.66 -12.52 -11.45
CA THR A 510 27.40 -13.53 -10.66
C THR A 510 26.82 -13.78 -9.26
N GLY A 511 25.51 -13.55 -9.08
CA GLY A 511 24.85 -13.70 -7.78
C GLY A 511 25.14 -12.58 -6.77
N LYS A 512 25.65 -11.42 -7.22
CA LYS A 512 25.75 -10.20 -6.41
C LYS A 512 24.61 -9.23 -6.74
N TRP A 513 24.29 -8.33 -5.82
CA TRP A 513 23.39 -7.21 -6.13
C TRP A 513 24.08 -6.23 -7.09
N PHE A 514 23.36 -5.81 -8.13
CA PHE A 514 23.84 -4.90 -9.16
C PHE A 514 22.74 -3.89 -9.50
N THR A 515 23.14 -2.66 -9.84
CA THR A 515 22.22 -1.54 -10.09
C THR A 515 22.43 -0.99 -11.49
N ILE A 516 21.34 -0.86 -12.24
CA ILE A 516 21.25 -0.19 -13.53
C ILE A 516 20.41 1.09 -13.37
N GLU A 517 20.78 2.16 -14.07
CA GLU A 517 20.05 3.42 -14.15
C GLU A 517 20.06 3.88 -15.61
N GLU A 518 18.88 4.00 -16.23
CA GLU A 518 18.73 4.25 -17.67
C GLU A 518 17.75 5.39 -17.93
N PRO A 519 18.09 6.35 -18.82
CA PRO A 519 17.17 7.42 -19.22
C PRO A 519 16.23 6.96 -20.34
N LEU A 520 14.93 6.91 -20.06
CA LEU A 520 13.89 6.92 -21.09
C LEU A 520 13.75 8.36 -21.61
N HIS A 521 14.35 8.67 -22.75
CA HIS A 521 14.21 9.95 -23.43
C HIS A 521 13.26 9.82 -24.64
N VAL A 522 12.15 10.58 -24.63
CA VAL A 522 11.11 10.51 -25.66
C VAL A 522 11.07 11.80 -26.48
N LYS A 523 11.13 11.66 -27.81
CA LYS A 523 11.10 12.81 -28.73
C LYS A 523 9.66 13.10 -29.19
N LEU A 524 9.19 14.32 -28.92
CA LEU A 524 7.93 14.84 -29.46
C LEU A 524 8.12 15.38 -30.88
N GLN A 525 7.11 15.22 -31.74
CA GLN A 525 7.12 15.77 -33.09
C GLN A 525 6.38 17.12 -33.19
N THR A 526 5.45 17.39 -32.26
CA THR A 526 4.63 18.62 -32.26
C THR A 526 4.41 19.13 -30.84
N SER A 527 4.05 20.42 -30.69
CA SER A 527 3.70 21.03 -29.40
C SER A 527 2.38 20.54 -28.79
N HIS A 528 1.64 19.68 -29.49
CA HIS A 528 0.37 19.11 -29.05
C HIS A 528 0.52 17.63 -28.65
N GLU A 529 1.75 17.10 -28.61
CA GLU A 529 2.04 15.74 -28.18
C GLU A 529 2.46 15.71 -26.70
N PHE A 530 1.97 14.72 -25.97
CA PHE A 530 2.20 14.51 -24.55
C PHE A 530 2.66 13.06 -24.34
N VAL A 531 3.71 12.86 -23.55
CA VAL A 531 4.20 11.52 -23.20
C VAL A 531 3.39 11.01 -22.01
N VAL A 532 2.88 9.79 -22.10
CA VAL A 532 2.22 9.09 -21.00
C VAL A 532 3.02 7.84 -20.66
N LEU A 533 3.56 7.77 -19.44
CA LEU A 533 4.17 6.56 -18.89
C LEU A 533 3.05 5.55 -18.59
N ASP A 534 3.14 4.35 -19.17
CA ASP A 534 2.03 3.39 -19.16
C ASP A 534 2.23 2.27 -18.13
N SER A 535 3.29 1.48 -18.24
CA SER A 535 3.44 0.24 -17.49
C SER A 535 4.89 -0.25 -17.37
N ALA A 536 5.13 -1.13 -16.39
CA ALA A 536 6.37 -1.87 -16.22
C ALA A 536 6.09 -3.39 -16.21
N VAL A 537 6.79 -4.14 -17.04
CA VAL A 537 6.62 -5.59 -17.23
C VAL A 537 7.98 -6.27 -17.26
N LEU A 538 8.14 -7.38 -16.55
CA LEU A 538 9.31 -8.25 -16.66
C LEU A 538 9.02 -9.37 -17.66
N CYS A 539 9.85 -9.51 -18.69
CA CYS A 539 9.75 -10.58 -19.69
C CYS A 539 10.92 -11.57 -19.57
N TYR A 540 10.71 -12.80 -20.04
CA TYR A 540 11.78 -13.75 -20.34
C TYR A 540 11.69 -14.13 -21.83
N GLU A 541 12.74 -13.81 -22.58
CA GLU A 541 12.76 -13.90 -24.04
C GLU A 541 14.12 -14.43 -24.49
N GLU A 542 14.15 -15.09 -25.66
CA GLU A 542 15.42 -15.48 -26.28
C GLU A 542 16.31 -14.27 -26.54
N THR A 543 17.62 -14.52 -26.52
CA THR A 543 18.63 -13.48 -26.62
C THR A 543 19.06 -13.32 -28.07
N ASP A 544 18.56 -12.30 -28.77
CA ASP A 544 19.26 -11.79 -29.94
C ASP A 544 20.65 -11.36 -29.50
N ASN A 545 21.68 -12.07 -30.00
CA ASN A 545 23.09 -11.95 -29.58
C ASN A 545 23.74 -10.55 -29.84
N GLN A 546 22.96 -9.55 -30.23
CA GLN A 546 23.43 -8.24 -30.68
C GLN A 546 23.20 -7.08 -29.70
N LEU A 547 22.31 -7.22 -28.68
CA LEU A 547 21.93 -6.10 -27.80
C LEU A 547 22.03 -6.42 -26.30
N ALA A 548 23.26 -6.40 -25.77
CA ALA A 548 23.55 -6.48 -24.33
C ALA A 548 23.51 -5.12 -23.59
N ARG A 549 22.86 -4.11 -24.18
CA ARG A 549 22.69 -2.75 -23.64
C ARG A 549 21.22 -2.38 -23.68
N SER A 550 20.79 -1.46 -22.82
CA SER A 550 19.42 -0.93 -22.84
C SER A 550 19.15 -0.14 -24.11
N TYR A 551 17.91 -0.22 -24.61
CA TYR A 551 17.50 0.38 -25.89
C TYR A 551 16.01 0.71 -25.89
N VAL A 552 15.61 1.68 -26.72
CA VAL A 552 14.20 2.03 -26.93
C VAL A 552 13.74 1.44 -28.26
N ILE A 553 12.59 0.76 -28.25
CA ILE A 553 11.82 0.45 -29.46
C ILE A 553 10.66 1.46 -29.52
N GLU A 554 10.47 2.15 -30.65
CA GLU A 554 9.21 2.84 -30.96
C GLU A 554 8.44 2.02 -31.99
N ASP A 555 7.15 1.78 -31.74
CA ASP A 555 6.27 1.18 -32.73
C ASP A 555 5.90 2.25 -33.77
N SER A 556 6.33 2.05 -35.01
CA SER A 556 5.82 2.82 -36.14
C SER A 556 4.36 2.41 -36.38
N SER A 557 3.39 3.15 -35.82
CA SER A 557 1.98 2.84 -36.05
C SER A 557 1.65 2.96 -37.55
N PRO A 558 0.88 2.02 -38.13
CA PRO A 558 0.40 2.18 -39.49
C PRO A 558 -0.51 3.41 -39.57
N SER A 559 -0.17 4.35 -40.45
CA SER A 559 -1.05 5.45 -40.81
C SER A 559 -2.14 4.96 -41.75
N SER A 560 -3.19 4.32 -41.20
CA SER A 560 -4.39 3.94 -41.94
C SER A 560 -5.65 4.30 -41.17
N VAL A 561 -6.23 5.43 -41.53
CA VAL A 561 -7.63 5.76 -41.24
C VAL A 561 -8.52 4.84 -42.07
N ILE A 562 -9.21 3.90 -41.42
CA ILE A 562 -10.52 3.38 -41.86
C ILE A 562 -11.34 3.17 -40.58
N ASP A 563 -12.58 3.67 -40.57
CA ASP A 563 -13.49 3.56 -39.43
C ASP A 563 -13.89 2.10 -39.18
N ASN A 564 -13.81 1.67 -37.91
CA ASN A 564 -14.25 0.35 -37.47
C ASN A 564 -15.59 0.42 -36.71
N GLU A 565 -16.56 1.18 -37.25
CA GLU A 565 -17.93 1.29 -36.70
C GLU A 565 -18.74 -0.02 -36.73
N GLU A 566 -18.26 -1.08 -37.40
CA GLU A 566 -18.95 -2.37 -37.44
C GLU A 566 -18.61 -3.30 -36.26
N TYR A 567 -17.49 -3.09 -35.54
CA TYR A 567 -17.11 -4.00 -34.45
C TYR A 567 -17.87 -3.78 -33.13
N GLU A 568 -18.49 -2.62 -32.91
CA GLU A 568 -19.35 -2.40 -31.73
C GLU A 568 -20.82 -2.85 -31.92
N LYS A 569 -21.23 -3.21 -33.15
CA LYS A 569 -22.60 -3.72 -33.42
C LYS A 569 -22.76 -5.23 -33.20
N LEU A 570 -21.66 -5.98 -33.02
CA LEU A 570 -21.64 -7.44 -32.97
C LEU A 570 -21.75 -8.06 -31.55
N ILE A 571 -22.01 -7.26 -30.51
CA ILE A 571 -22.24 -7.73 -29.13
C ILE A 571 -23.75 -7.62 -28.74
N ASN A 572 -24.63 -7.29 -29.69
CA ASN A 572 -26.06 -7.01 -29.42
C ASN A 572 -27.04 -7.69 -30.39
N SER A 573 -26.79 -8.96 -30.75
CA SER A 573 -27.79 -9.81 -31.42
C SER A 573 -27.81 -11.21 -30.81
N GLU A 574 -28.96 -11.58 -30.25
CA GLU A 574 -29.25 -12.91 -29.73
C GLU A 574 -29.42 -13.94 -30.87
N ILE A 575 -29.00 -15.19 -30.60
CA ILE A 575 -29.66 -16.47 -30.95
C ILE A 575 -30.28 -16.59 -32.37
N TYR A 576 -29.76 -17.51 -33.20
CA TYR A 576 -30.54 -18.60 -33.83
C TYR A 576 -29.62 -19.70 -34.42
N PHE A 577 -30.23 -20.80 -34.87
CA PHE A 577 -29.65 -22.12 -35.21
C PHE A 577 -29.47 -22.36 -36.72
N ASP A 578 -28.75 -23.44 -37.06
CA ASP A 578 -28.76 -24.23 -38.32
C ASP A 578 -28.23 -23.51 -39.61
N ASP A 579 -27.67 -24.17 -40.64
CA ASP A 579 -27.22 -25.57 -40.80
C ASP A 579 -26.20 -25.69 -41.97
N GLU A 580 -25.54 -26.85 -42.04
CA GLU A 580 -25.04 -27.59 -43.24
C GLU A 580 -24.05 -26.99 -44.30
N ASP A 581 -23.18 -27.91 -44.80
CA ASP A 581 -22.52 -27.99 -46.14
C ASP A 581 -21.51 -26.90 -46.62
N GLU A 582 -20.52 -27.15 -47.50
CA GLU A 582 -19.92 -28.41 -48.01
C GLU A 582 -18.37 -28.33 -47.96
N ASP A 583 -17.64 -29.07 -48.81
CA ASP A 583 -16.34 -29.68 -48.47
C ASP A 583 -15.31 -29.68 -49.65
N TRP A 584 -14.29 -30.54 -49.53
CA TRP A 584 -13.28 -30.98 -50.50
C TRP A 584 -12.03 -30.07 -50.68
N ILE A 585 -10.84 -30.56 -51.05
CA ILE A 585 -10.07 -31.76 -50.65
C ILE A 585 -8.61 -31.63 -51.21
N LEU A 586 -7.73 -32.58 -50.86
CA LEU A 586 -6.48 -32.98 -51.54
C LEU A 586 -5.12 -32.28 -51.24
N VAL A 587 -4.21 -33.18 -50.88
CA VAL A 587 -2.75 -33.16 -50.58
C VAL A 587 -2.07 -33.91 -51.78
N PRO A 588 -0.75 -34.24 -51.83
CA PRO A 588 0.52 -33.54 -51.55
C PRO A 588 1.34 -33.26 -52.85
N SER A 589 2.61 -32.84 -52.70
CA SER A 589 3.70 -33.37 -53.54
C SER A 589 5.02 -33.42 -52.77
N ASP A 590 5.69 -34.58 -52.75
CA ASP A 590 7.05 -34.76 -52.22
C ASP A 590 8.14 -34.29 -53.20
N ILE A 591 9.38 -34.16 -52.70
CA ILE A 591 10.70 -34.42 -53.34
C ILE A 591 11.76 -33.97 -52.31
N ALA A 592 12.42 -34.89 -51.59
CA ALA A 592 13.73 -35.52 -51.92
C ALA A 592 14.88 -34.49 -52.04
N LEU A 593 16.12 -34.65 -51.57
CA LEU A 593 16.95 -35.70 -50.95
C LEU A 593 18.31 -35.01 -50.63
N GLU A 594 19.11 -35.54 -49.71
CA GLU A 594 20.60 -35.48 -49.73
C GLU A 594 21.34 -34.11 -49.63
N SER A 595 22.62 -34.00 -49.19
CA SER A 595 23.50 -34.87 -48.39
C SER A 595 24.80 -34.11 -47.98
N ILE A 596 25.67 -34.78 -47.20
CA ILE A 596 27.12 -34.51 -46.98
C ILE A 596 27.48 -33.28 -46.10
N GLU A 597 28.55 -33.21 -45.29
CA GLU A 597 29.39 -34.08 -44.42
C GLU A 597 30.66 -33.25 -44.06
N ASN A 598 31.35 -33.57 -42.94
CA ASN A 598 32.71 -33.13 -42.54
C ASN A 598 32.93 -31.64 -42.11
N GLY A 599 33.77 -31.32 -41.11
CA GLY A 599 34.56 -32.14 -40.18
C GLY A 599 35.58 -31.32 -39.32
N GLY A 600 36.15 -31.94 -38.27
CA GLY A 600 37.24 -31.40 -37.40
C GLY A 600 36.77 -30.87 -36.02
N LYS A 601 37.20 -31.33 -34.83
CA LYS A 601 38.54 -31.50 -34.21
C LYS A 601 39.30 -30.15 -34.03
N GLU A 602 39.95 -29.80 -32.90
CA GLU A 602 40.23 -30.51 -31.63
C GLU A 602 40.73 -29.55 -30.50
N GLN A 603 40.72 -30.03 -29.24
CA GLN A 603 41.60 -29.71 -28.07
C GLN A 603 41.24 -28.59 -27.03
N GLY A 604 41.57 -28.86 -25.76
CA GLY A 604 41.36 -28.00 -24.56
C GLY A 604 42.66 -27.32 -24.04
N PRO A 605 42.92 -27.10 -22.72
CA PRO A 605 42.18 -27.56 -21.52
C PRO A 605 41.99 -26.52 -20.36
N LEU A 606 41.33 -26.99 -19.30
CA LEU A 606 41.29 -26.50 -17.89
C LEU A 606 42.70 -26.54 -17.22
N GLN A 607 43.05 -25.96 -16.06
CA GLN A 607 42.43 -25.06 -15.04
C GLN A 607 43.49 -24.78 -13.93
N ALA A 608 43.32 -23.74 -13.09
CA ALA A 608 44.03 -23.63 -11.81
C ALA A 608 43.17 -22.98 -10.71
N MET A 609 43.25 -23.48 -9.48
CA MET A 609 42.43 -23.06 -8.33
C MET A 609 43.30 -22.73 -7.11
N VAL A 610 42.77 -21.93 -6.17
CA VAL A 610 43.54 -21.22 -5.12
C VAL A 610 43.40 -21.85 -3.72
N ASN A 611 44.55 -22.01 -3.06
CA ASN A 611 44.88 -22.00 -1.61
C ASN A 611 43.91 -22.49 -0.49
N LYS A 612 44.53 -23.28 0.40
CA LYS A 612 44.61 -23.16 1.88
C LYS A 612 43.44 -22.56 2.69
N ILE A 613 43.10 -23.26 3.78
CA ILE A 613 42.41 -22.71 4.97
C ILE A 613 43.27 -22.94 6.22
N SER A 614 43.39 -21.93 7.09
CA SER A 614 43.98 -22.05 8.43
C SER A 614 43.13 -21.34 9.49
N LYS A 615 42.89 -22.01 10.62
CA LYS A 615 42.03 -21.56 11.74
C LYS A 615 42.59 -20.36 12.51
N ARG A 616 41.72 -19.55 13.13
CA ARG A 616 42.05 -18.71 14.32
C ARG A 616 40.93 -18.70 15.36
N LYS A 617 41.32 -18.48 16.63
CA LYS A 617 40.48 -18.42 17.84
C LYS A 617 40.03 -16.98 18.16
N SER A 618 39.01 -16.86 19.01
CA SER A 618 38.49 -15.60 19.56
C SER A 618 39.28 -15.09 20.79
N VAL A 619 39.16 -13.78 21.06
CA VAL A 619 39.63 -13.06 22.26
C VAL A 619 38.48 -12.15 22.73
N VAL A 620 38.33 -11.96 24.04
CA VAL A 620 37.31 -11.09 24.66
C VAL A 620 37.90 -9.70 24.91
N GLN A 621 37.14 -8.63 24.65
CA GLN A 621 37.55 -7.25 24.90
C GLN A 621 36.72 -6.59 26.03
N ASP A 622 37.35 -5.63 26.72
CA ASP A 622 36.69 -4.71 27.65
C ASP A 622 35.59 -3.90 26.95
N SER A 623 34.43 -3.75 27.62
CA SER A 623 33.27 -3.08 27.03
C SER A 623 33.34 -1.56 27.19
N ALA A 624 33.49 -0.87 26.05
CA ALA A 624 33.22 0.55 25.88
C ALA A 624 31.77 0.92 26.26
N PRO A 625 31.45 2.21 26.51
CA PRO A 625 30.06 2.67 26.65
C PRO A 625 29.26 2.41 25.37
N PRO A 626 27.92 2.23 25.48
CA PRO A 626 27.08 1.87 24.35
C PRO A 626 27.15 2.91 23.23
N VAL A 627 27.27 2.43 21.98
CA VAL A 627 27.39 3.28 20.78
C VAL A 627 26.12 3.19 19.94
N LEU A 628 25.24 4.18 20.07
CA LEU A 628 24.12 4.39 19.17
C LEU A 628 24.62 4.88 17.80
N LYS A 629 24.14 4.28 16.71
CA LYS A 629 24.35 4.75 15.35
C LYS A 629 23.02 4.84 14.61
N LEU A 630 22.80 5.96 13.93
CA LEU A 630 21.66 6.17 13.05
C LEU A 630 22.15 6.07 11.60
N GLY A 631 21.67 5.09 10.84
CA GLY A 631 21.91 4.88 9.41
C GLY A 631 20.80 5.48 8.54
N GLU A 632 21.01 5.55 7.22
CA GLU A 632 19.99 5.95 6.24
C GLU A 632 19.66 4.80 5.27
N LEU A 633 18.42 4.31 5.26
CA LEU A 633 17.89 3.58 4.12
C LEU A 633 17.34 4.59 3.10
N ALA A 634 17.75 4.40 1.84
CA ALA A 634 17.59 5.38 0.78
C ALA A 634 16.13 5.76 0.45
N VAL A 635 15.93 7.06 0.23
CA VAL A 635 14.83 7.64 -0.57
C VAL A 635 15.39 8.81 -1.39
N ILE A 636 14.66 9.17 -2.45
CA ILE A 636 15.10 10.05 -3.54
C ILE A 636 14.68 11.50 -3.28
N ASN A 637 15.64 12.43 -3.32
CA ASN A 637 15.37 13.87 -3.43
C ASN A 637 15.21 14.26 -4.90
N ALA A 638 14.00 14.64 -5.30
CA ALA A 638 13.69 14.97 -6.69
C ALA A 638 13.59 16.48 -6.99
N ASN A 639 14.02 17.36 -6.06
CA ASN A 639 14.01 18.82 -6.27
C ASN A 639 15.24 19.36 -7.02
N GLU A 640 16.28 18.55 -7.23
CA GLU A 640 17.53 18.95 -7.90
C GLU A 640 17.84 18.12 -9.16
N TYR A 641 16.84 17.75 -9.96
CA TYR A 641 17.04 17.03 -11.23
C TYR A 641 17.10 17.99 -12.44
N PRO A 642 18.03 17.83 -13.40
CA PRO A 642 19.27 17.04 -13.35
C PRO A 642 20.41 17.82 -12.70
N SER A 643 21.03 17.26 -11.66
CA SER A 643 22.27 17.80 -11.11
C SER A 643 23.14 16.71 -10.48
N SER A 644 24.43 17.01 -10.32
CA SER A 644 25.34 16.20 -9.51
C SER A 644 25.01 16.20 -8.01
N SER A 645 24.09 17.04 -7.55
CA SER A 645 23.68 17.15 -6.14
C SER A 645 22.33 16.49 -5.81
N PHE A 646 21.60 15.98 -6.81
CA PHE A 646 20.40 15.13 -6.62
C PHE A 646 20.63 13.94 -5.67
N PHE A 647 21.87 13.44 -5.57
CA PHE A 647 22.27 12.34 -4.69
C PHE A 647 23.14 12.77 -3.50
N LYS A 648 23.14 14.06 -3.14
CA LYS A 648 23.99 14.62 -2.09
C LYS A 648 23.36 14.46 -0.72
N LEU A 649 24.04 13.72 0.15
CA LEU A 649 23.58 13.35 1.49
C LEU A 649 23.33 14.59 2.37
N PRO A 650 22.15 14.71 3.02
CA PRO A 650 21.93 15.73 4.03
C PRO A 650 22.71 15.39 5.31
N ILE A 651 23.70 16.20 5.66
CA ILE A 651 24.45 16.01 6.90
C ILE A 651 23.57 16.37 8.09
N VAL A 652 23.21 15.39 8.92
CA VAL A 652 22.65 15.63 10.26
C VAL A 652 23.73 16.32 11.10
N LYS A 653 23.52 17.61 11.41
CA LYS A 653 24.52 18.45 12.10
C LYS A 653 24.50 18.29 13.62
N THR A 654 23.34 17.92 14.17
CA THR A 654 23.07 17.90 15.61
C THR A 654 22.10 16.77 15.94
N VAL A 655 22.39 16.05 17.02
CA VAL A 655 21.45 15.11 17.66
C VAL A 655 21.26 15.59 19.10
N ALA A 656 20.00 15.73 19.52
CA ALA A 656 19.63 16.03 20.91
C ALA A 656 18.94 14.82 21.53
N VAL A 657 19.21 14.57 22.82
CA VAL A 657 18.76 13.37 23.54
C VAL A 657 18.15 13.73 24.88
N GLN A 658 17.11 13.00 25.24
CA GLN A 658 16.24 13.26 26.38
C GLN A 658 15.85 11.93 27.02
N SER A 659 15.95 11.85 28.35
CA SER A 659 15.67 10.61 29.08
C SER A 659 14.19 10.54 29.46
N LEU A 660 13.58 9.38 29.20
CA LEU A 660 12.18 9.05 29.42
C LEU A 660 12.10 7.77 30.25
N SER A 661 12.15 7.88 31.58
CA SER A 661 12.14 6.72 32.50
C SER A 661 13.25 5.69 32.20
N ASN A 662 12.91 4.60 31.48
CA ASN A 662 13.84 3.55 31.05
C ASN A 662 14.10 3.60 29.52
N GLN A 663 13.85 4.75 28.88
CA GLN A 663 14.05 4.96 27.45
C GLN A 663 14.80 6.28 27.18
N LEU A 664 15.32 6.43 25.97
CA LEU A 664 15.91 7.65 25.45
C LEU A 664 15.14 8.10 24.21
N LEU A 665 14.60 9.31 24.25
CA LEU A 665 14.12 10.01 23.07
C LEU A 665 15.33 10.66 22.38
N LEU A 666 15.52 10.30 21.12
CA LEU A 666 16.56 10.79 20.23
C LEU A 666 15.90 11.72 19.20
N THR A 667 16.49 12.88 18.93
CA THR A 667 15.94 13.88 18.01
C THR A 667 17.05 14.48 17.14
N TRP A 668 16.79 14.69 15.86
CA TRP A 668 17.74 15.27 14.91
C TRP A 668 17.04 16.14 13.87
N ASP A 669 17.79 17.05 13.23
CA ASP A 669 17.27 17.93 12.18
C ASP A 669 17.75 17.49 10.80
N THR A 670 16.83 17.45 9.83
CA THR A 670 17.11 17.17 8.41
C THR A 670 16.64 18.34 7.54
N ILE A 671 17.34 18.59 6.43
CA ILE A 671 17.15 19.81 5.60
C ILE A 671 16.21 19.55 4.40
N GLN A 672 15.85 18.29 4.11
CA GLN A 672 15.18 17.90 2.87
C GLN A 672 13.87 17.13 3.14
N ARG A 673 12.79 17.53 2.45
CA ARG A 673 11.53 16.79 2.40
C ARG A 673 11.62 15.63 1.40
N CYS A 674 11.98 14.47 1.90
CA CYS A 674 11.71 13.18 1.26
C CYS A 674 11.08 12.29 2.35
N VAL A 675 10.45 11.17 1.98
CA VAL A 675 10.35 10.04 2.92
C VAL A 675 11.79 9.66 3.31
N TRP A 676 12.10 9.23 4.52
CA TRP A 676 13.44 8.70 4.85
C TRP A 676 13.27 7.62 5.90
N TYR A 677 13.90 6.46 5.71
CA TYR A 677 13.95 5.45 6.75
C TYR A 677 15.31 5.53 7.43
N HIS A 678 15.33 5.85 8.72
CA HIS A 678 16.54 5.83 9.53
C HIS A 678 16.69 4.44 10.14
N LEU A 679 17.79 3.76 9.82
CA LEU A 679 18.15 2.52 10.52
C LEU A 679 18.79 2.88 11.86
N ILE A 680 18.56 2.07 12.89
CA ILE A 680 18.96 2.41 14.25
C ILE A 680 19.73 1.23 14.80
N PHE A 681 20.93 1.51 15.29
CA PHE A 681 21.86 0.52 15.81
C PHE A 681 22.33 0.91 17.20
N VAL A 682 22.55 -0.06 18.10
CA VAL A 682 23.28 0.17 19.36
C VAL A 682 24.36 -0.89 19.50
N ASP A 683 25.59 -0.47 19.79
CA ASP A 683 26.78 -1.33 19.83
C ASP A 683 26.97 -2.12 18.53
N ASP A 684 26.80 -1.43 17.40
CA ASP A 684 26.84 -2.00 16.04
C ASP A 684 25.78 -3.09 15.77
N LYS A 685 24.78 -3.25 16.64
CA LYS A 685 23.63 -4.15 16.42
C LYS A 685 22.41 -3.34 16.02
N PHE A 686 21.76 -3.70 14.93
CA PHE A 686 20.48 -3.10 14.57
C PHE A 686 19.43 -3.33 15.68
N VAL A 687 18.67 -2.28 15.99
CA VAL A 687 17.61 -2.24 17.01
C VAL A 687 16.30 -1.65 16.48
N GLY A 688 16.20 -1.14 15.25
CA GLY A 688 14.92 -0.64 14.71
C GLY A 688 15.03 0.24 13.44
N VAL A 689 13.88 0.62 12.90
CA VAL A 689 13.75 1.63 11.81
C VAL A 689 12.84 2.76 12.29
N SER A 690 13.16 4.01 11.96
CA SER A 690 12.24 5.16 12.10
C SER A 690 11.97 5.81 10.74
N LEU A 691 10.73 6.28 10.52
CA LEU A 691 10.38 7.22 9.44
C LEU A 691 10.48 8.69 9.88
N HIS A 692 10.65 8.93 11.18
CA HIS A 692 10.63 10.24 11.78
C HIS A 692 12.05 10.70 12.10
N THR A 693 12.26 12.01 12.18
CA THR A 693 13.50 12.62 12.68
C THR A 693 13.63 12.55 14.22
N ARG A 694 12.87 11.63 14.82
CA ARG A 694 12.86 11.30 16.24
C ARG A 694 12.78 9.77 16.37
N PHE A 695 13.16 9.22 17.53
CA PHE A 695 12.96 7.80 17.87
C PHE A 695 13.06 7.56 19.38
N LEU A 696 12.33 6.55 19.89
CA LEU A 696 12.43 6.05 21.26
C LEU A 696 13.27 4.77 21.32
N LEU A 697 14.35 4.79 22.10
CA LEU A 697 15.24 3.66 22.32
C LEU A 697 15.13 3.15 23.76
N ASP A 698 14.97 1.84 23.97
CA ASP A 698 15.07 1.23 25.30
C ASP A 698 16.48 1.41 25.90
N TYR A 699 16.54 1.90 27.14
CA TYR A 699 17.76 2.20 27.87
C TYR A 699 18.21 1.05 28.80
N ASP A 700 17.47 -0.06 28.88
CA ASP A 700 17.80 -1.19 29.77
C ASP A 700 18.92 -2.09 29.22
N PHE A 701 20.05 -1.46 28.89
CA PHE A 701 21.32 -2.11 28.57
C PHE A 701 21.88 -2.79 29.83
N LYS A 702 21.39 -4.01 30.08
CA LYS A 702 21.82 -4.98 31.10
C LYS A 702 22.95 -4.48 31.99
N LYS A 703 22.61 -4.04 33.21
CA LYS A 703 23.53 -3.62 34.30
C LYS A 703 24.81 -4.46 34.36
N LYS A 704 25.84 -4.08 33.60
CA LYS A 704 27.22 -4.44 33.90
C LYS A 704 27.64 -3.55 35.06
N THR A 705 27.88 -4.20 36.20
CA THR A 705 28.24 -3.62 37.50
C THR A 705 29.10 -2.36 37.39
N ALA A 706 28.57 -1.26 37.91
CA ALA A 706 29.22 0.05 37.90
C ALA A 706 30.57 0.02 38.62
N ASN A 707 31.62 0.52 37.95
CA ASN A 707 32.74 1.11 38.67
C ASN A 707 32.35 2.53 39.11
N LYS A 708 32.47 2.81 40.41
CA LYS A 708 32.18 4.14 40.96
C LYS A 708 33.13 5.16 40.33
N ASN A 709 32.57 6.28 39.85
CA ASN A 709 33.21 7.51 39.32
C ASN A 709 33.22 7.72 37.78
N GLY A 710 32.63 6.84 36.98
CA GLY A 710 32.40 7.11 35.54
C GLY A 710 31.05 7.77 35.28
N SER A 711 31.01 8.91 34.59
CA SER A 711 29.79 9.41 33.94
C SER A 711 29.43 8.50 32.77
N TYR A 712 28.20 7.96 32.75
CA TYR A 712 27.69 7.22 31.59
C TYR A 712 27.45 8.22 30.45
N GLY A 713 28.41 8.33 29.53
CA GLY A 713 28.22 9.07 28.30
C GLY A 713 27.63 8.16 27.22
N LEU A 714 26.49 8.52 26.63
CA LEU A 714 26.01 7.82 25.44
C LEU A 714 26.80 8.35 24.24
N LYS A 715 27.39 7.43 23.48
CA LYS A 715 28.07 7.77 22.24
C LYS A 715 27.08 7.64 21.09
N VAL A 716 26.82 8.73 20.38
CA VAL A 716 25.87 8.77 19.26
C VAL A 716 26.59 9.13 17.97
N ARG A 717 26.30 8.41 16.90
CA ARG A 717 26.81 8.69 15.56
C ARG A 717 25.65 8.70 14.56
N VAL A 718 25.76 9.49 13.50
CA VAL A 718 24.85 9.41 12.35
C VAL A 718 25.67 9.04 11.12
N ASP A 719 25.59 7.78 10.71
CA ASP A 719 26.24 7.25 9.51
C ASP A 719 25.28 7.43 8.32
N SER A 720 25.78 7.93 7.19
CA SER A 720 24.97 8.21 6.00
C SER A 720 25.32 7.23 4.89
N ILE A 721 24.33 6.56 4.28
CA ILE A 721 24.56 5.52 3.27
C ILE A 721 24.03 6.02 1.92
N ASN A 722 24.91 6.11 0.94
CA ASN A 722 24.51 6.60 -0.37
C ASN A 722 23.73 5.55 -1.18
N ARG A 723 23.08 6.02 -2.26
CA ARG A 723 22.25 5.22 -3.18
C ARG A 723 22.95 4.06 -3.93
N LEU A 724 24.23 3.80 -3.65
CA LEU A 724 25.07 2.69 -4.14
C LEU A 724 25.51 1.74 -3.02
N GLY A 725 25.04 1.95 -1.78
CA GLY A 725 25.44 1.16 -0.60
C GLY A 725 26.78 1.55 0.01
N VAL A 726 27.33 2.72 -0.34
CA VAL A 726 28.59 3.19 0.27
C VAL A 726 28.28 3.99 1.54
N ALA A 727 28.57 3.39 2.69
CA ALA A 727 28.47 4.03 3.99
C ALA A 727 29.59 5.05 4.20
N THR A 728 29.20 6.29 4.52
CA THR A 728 30.09 7.33 5.03
C THR A 728 29.87 7.47 6.53
N LYS A 729 30.92 7.21 7.32
CA LYS A 729 30.82 7.28 8.78
C LYS A 729 30.71 8.72 9.26
N GLY A 730 29.73 8.99 10.11
CA GLY A 730 29.55 10.28 10.75
C GLY A 730 30.55 10.55 11.87
N VAL A 731 30.48 11.78 12.39
CA VAL A 731 31.23 12.20 13.57
C VAL A 731 30.60 11.60 14.82
N ASP A 732 31.46 11.17 15.74
CA ASP A 732 31.06 10.70 17.06
C ASP A 732 30.68 11.88 17.98
N LEU A 733 29.42 11.92 18.39
CA LEU A 733 28.91 12.80 19.44
C LEU A 733 28.94 12.05 20.78
N TYR A 734 29.31 12.76 21.84
CA TYR A 734 29.33 12.24 23.22
C TYR A 734 28.37 13.07 24.05
N LEU A 735 27.39 12.41 24.68
CA LEU A 735 26.26 13.01 25.39
C LEU A 735 26.26 12.60 26.87
#